data_AF-A0A954A9N3-F1
#
_entry.id   AF-A0A954A9N3-F1
#
_cell.length_a   1.000
_cell.length_b   1.000
_cell.length_c   1.000
_cell.angle_alpha   90.00
_cell.angle_beta   90.00
_cell.angle_gamma   90.00
#
_symmetry.space_group_name_H-M   'P 1'
#
loop_
_entity.id
_entity.type
_entity.pdbx_description
1 polymer ?
#
loop_
_entity_poly.entity_id
_entity_poly.type
_entity_poly.pdbx_seq_one_letter_code
_entity_poly.pdbx_strand_id
1 'polypeptide(L)'
;MILIRSTGIRVVLGIVVSLPAAVSAFETSIVRDLQTCRRILDREIGLYVAATLRDPDLANAELTRGMQALESPRQVYKAVQRLEAMLNGTPPSDEILECRRRVLAIAASFFSDDWSSVRFLLERRRAELSLKLEAWNDVLEDSQRAQASLDRSSDDQLAVMKQSRDRAEARIRELRTEAYLALGLVDLAAATFRREGMDAADGTLRTAPDRWRNFVVHRANLRLAQQRYDELIDEVRSALGEGSWSASDRALLDARIAMALADMPGRRPEAVPILEHVIASSETSPEERIDAKLRLTHLRVRLGQWEAATDALASSFEENLGVVDRAWALALRSRIARRRGTPETARFDELLEAHRGIVERWLRYPRRPGGYGYLHYERRRFVIEEIIATSLERESGPEPAFRIFCETQGLGTLARDLGRTSATLEEVRARLLGETDGLLAYFAGTDDSFLFAVDRGDLEVFELPSRDELIERQAELFAAVARPPRSPDDDAWRSIAREVGRRFVPKALAAKVAGWSTILITGHDVLGYIPFECLIIGDDRELGLDHPIVYLPSIPVGLALADRRRTRGAPSLQGLLVAAPTLSREIAEGYRLAPFDPDRRWDRELTGLEGTRVEARIGERATLLALDAASRYRWL
;
A
#
# COMPACT_ATOMS: atom_id res chain seq x y z
N MET A 1 38.65 -10.67 -50.00
CA MET A 1 39.41 -11.91 -49.74
C MET A 1 40.89 -11.58 -49.62
N ILE A 2 41.63 -12.34 -48.82
CA ILE A 2 43.04 -12.18 -48.41
C ILE A 2 43.66 -13.60 -48.50
N LEU A 3 44.86 -13.89 -49.03
CA LEU A 3 45.96 -13.09 -49.60
C LEU A 3 46.72 -13.96 -50.64
N ILE A 4 47.19 -13.43 -51.78
CA ILE A 4 48.30 -14.05 -52.54
C ILE A 4 49.36 -13.00 -52.92
N ARG A 5 50.64 -13.32 -52.67
CA ARG A 5 51.83 -12.59 -53.13
C ARG A 5 52.47 -13.33 -54.31
N SER A 6 52.82 -12.62 -55.38
CA SER A 6 54.18 -12.72 -55.96
C SER A 6 54.51 -11.55 -56.92
N THR A 7 55.80 -11.23 -57.02
CA THR A 7 56.49 -10.68 -58.21
C THR A 7 55.89 -9.45 -58.92
N GLY A 8 56.13 -8.28 -58.32
CA GLY A 8 56.71 -7.11 -59.01
C GLY A 8 56.17 -6.68 -60.37
N ILE A 9 55.14 -5.82 -60.36
CA ILE A 9 54.96 -4.67 -61.26
C ILE A 9 54.01 -3.70 -60.54
N ARG A 10 54.32 -2.38 -60.50
CA ARG A 10 53.36 -1.35 -60.08
C ARG A 10 52.53 -0.94 -61.30
N VAL A 11 51.26 -1.34 -61.35
CA VAL A 11 50.26 -0.70 -62.20
C VAL A 11 49.20 -0.09 -61.30
N VAL A 12 49.09 1.23 -61.33
CA VAL A 12 47.93 1.96 -60.82
C VAL A 12 46.84 1.84 -61.88
N LEU A 13 45.86 0.96 -61.66
CA LEU A 13 44.63 0.93 -62.43
C LEU A 13 43.48 1.36 -61.53
N GLY A 14 43.02 2.60 -61.72
CA GLY A 14 41.81 3.09 -61.06
C GLY A 14 40.59 2.43 -61.68
N ILE A 15 39.99 1.46 -61.00
CA ILE A 15 38.66 0.97 -61.35
C ILE A 15 37.64 1.69 -60.46
N VAL A 16 36.96 2.68 -61.04
CA VAL A 16 35.76 3.26 -60.47
C VAL A 16 34.64 2.23 -60.61
N VAL A 17 34.49 1.34 -59.62
CA VAL A 17 33.29 0.50 -59.51
C VAL A 17 32.19 1.34 -58.90
N SER A 18 31.31 1.84 -59.76
CA SER A 18 30.09 2.53 -59.36
C SER A 18 29.17 1.55 -58.63
N LEU A 19 29.03 1.71 -57.31
CA LEU A 19 28.12 0.94 -56.46
C LEU A 19 26.79 1.64 -56.02
N PRO A 20 26.14 2.53 -56.81
CA PRO A 20 24.80 3.02 -56.47
C PRO A 20 23.72 1.93 -56.44
N ALA A 21 23.83 0.92 -57.30
CA ALA A 21 22.72 -0.02 -57.55
C ALA A 21 22.42 -0.94 -56.36
N ALA A 22 23.44 -1.43 -55.64
CA ALA A 22 23.22 -2.32 -54.49
C ALA A 22 22.69 -1.55 -53.27
N VAL A 23 23.19 -0.33 -53.02
CA VAL A 23 22.70 0.54 -51.94
C VAL A 23 21.26 0.99 -52.24
N SER A 24 20.99 1.42 -53.47
CA SER A 24 19.64 1.80 -53.91
C SER A 24 18.65 0.63 -53.88
N ALA A 25 19.05 -0.59 -54.26
CA ALA A 25 18.19 -1.77 -54.13
C ALA A 25 17.90 -2.14 -52.67
N PHE A 26 18.90 -2.03 -51.78
CA PHE A 26 18.74 -2.29 -50.35
C PHE A 26 17.86 -1.25 -49.66
N GLU A 27 18.05 0.04 -49.95
CA GLU A 27 17.17 1.12 -49.50
C GLU A 27 15.76 0.99 -50.08
N THR A 28 15.61 0.62 -51.36
CA THR A 28 14.30 0.45 -52.00
C THR A 28 13.54 -0.76 -51.46
N SER A 29 14.22 -1.86 -51.11
CA SER A 29 13.60 -2.97 -50.38
C SER A 29 13.12 -2.48 -49.03
N ILE A 30 14.02 -1.93 -48.19
CA ILE A 30 13.67 -1.45 -46.84
C ILE A 30 12.52 -0.43 -46.88
N VAL A 31 12.48 0.48 -47.86
CA VAL A 31 11.38 1.44 -48.03
C VAL A 31 10.09 0.75 -48.47
N ARG A 32 10.13 -0.22 -49.40
CA ARG A 32 8.96 -0.98 -49.86
C ARG A 32 8.41 -1.90 -48.76
N ASP A 33 9.28 -2.51 -47.97
CA ASP A 33 8.95 -3.37 -46.85
C ASP A 33 8.35 -2.52 -45.71
N LEU A 34 8.94 -1.35 -45.41
CA LEU A 34 8.36 -0.39 -44.46
C LEU A 34 7.02 0.20 -44.95
N GLN A 35 6.81 0.39 -46.26
CA GLN A 35 5.52 0.82 -46.84
C GLN A 35 4.47 -0.30 -46.87
N THR A 36 4.90 -1.56 -46.89
CA THR A 36 4.02 -2.73 -46.84
C THR A 36 3.64 -3.04 -45.39
N CYS A 37 4.61 -3.10 -44.46
CA CYS A 37 4.33 -3.08 -43.03
C CYS A 37 3.46 -1.89 -42.64
N ARG A 38 3.66 -0.70 -43.22
CA ARG A 38 2.78 0.46 -43.01
C ARG A 38 1.35 0.21 -43.49
N ARG A 39 1.13 -0.26 -44.72
CA ARG A 39 -0.25 -0.53 -45.20
C ARG A 39 -0.93 -1.66 -44.44
N ILE A 40 -0.19 -2.67 -43.99
CA ILE A 40 -0.71 -3.74 -43.14
C ILE A 40 -1.04 -3.18 -41.76
N LEU A 41 -0.09 -2.57 -41.04
CA LEU A 41 -0.33 -2.03 -39.70
C LEU A 41 -1.37 -0.91 -39.68
N ASP A 42 -1.33 0.07 -40.59
CA ASP A 42 -2.28 1.19 -40.60
C ASP A 42 -3.71 0.70 -40.92
N ARG A 43 -3.88 -0.37 -41.72
CA ARG A 43 -5.18 -1.00 -42.02
C ARG A 43 -5.63 -1.93 -40.89
N GLU A 44 -4.79 -2.88 -40.50
CA GLU A 44 -5.11 -3.91 -39.50
C GLU A 44 -5.25 -3.32 -38.11
N ILE A 45 -4.42 -2.36 -37.67
CA ILE A 45 -4.58 -1.71 -36.35
C ILE A 45 -5.79 -0.75 -36.35
N GLY A 46 -6.04 -0.04 -37.46
CA GLY A 46 -7.24 0.79 -37.60
C GLY A 46 -8.52 -0.04 -37.53
N LEU A 47 -8.54 -1.19 -38.20
CA LEU A 47 -9.61 -2.17 -38.08
C LEU A 47 -9.65 -2.81 -36.68
N TYR A 48 -8.50 -3.14 -36.08
CA TYR A 48 -8.40 -3.75 -34.76
C TYR A 48 -9.02 -2.87 -33.68
N VAL A 49 -8.72 -1.57 -33.63
CA VAL A 49 -9.30 -0.67 -32.62
C VAL A 49 -10.83 -0.55 -32.81
N ALA A 50 -11.31 -0.50 -34.06
CA ALA A 50 -12.74 -0.48 -34.36
C ALA A 50 -13.44 -1.84 -34.13
N ALA A 51 -12.71 -2.95 -34.28
CA ALA A 51 -13.22 -4.31 -34.12
C ALA A 51 -13.16 -4.79 -32.67
N THR A 52 -12.16 -4.43 -31.87
CA THR A 52 -12.04 -4.89 -30.46
C THR A 52 -13.19 -4.38 -29.59
N LEU A 53 -13.81 -3.24 -29.98
CA LEU A 53 -15.03 -2.71 -29.37
C LEU A 53 -16.31 -3.46 -29.81
N ARG A 54 -16.22 -4.46 -30.69
CA ARG A 54 -17.35 -5.24 -31.25
C ARG A 54 -17.16 -6.75 -31.13
N ASP A 55 -15.95 -7.25 -31.35
CA ASP A 55 -15.52 -8.65 -31.32
C ASP A 55 -14.02 -8.70 -30.96
N PRO A 56 -13.68 -9.02 -29.69
CA PRO A 56 -12.29 -9.15 -29.26
C PRO A 56 -11.52 -10.29 -29.90
N ASP A 57 -12.18 -11.40 -30.27
CA ASP A 57 -11.51 -12.60 -30.78
C ASP A 57 -11.09 -12.44 -32.25
N LEU A 58 -11.96 -11.80 -33.05
CA LEU A 58 -11.60 -11.40 -34.42
C LEU A 58 -10.43 -10.43 -34.42
N ALA A 59 -10.43 -9.45 -33.51
CA ALA A 59 -9.32 -8.52 -33.35
C ALA A 59 -8.02 -9.28 -33.03
N ASN A 60 -8.02 -10.13 -32.00
CA ASN A 60 -6.87 -10.94 -31.59
C ASN A 60 -6.27 -11.74 -32.78
N ALA A 61 -7.13 -12.29 -33.65
CA ALA A 61 -6.72 -13.05 -34.84
C ALA A 61 -6.06 -12.20 -35.94
N GLU A 62 -6.50 -10.95 -36.14
CA GLU A 62 -5.86 -10.02 -37.09
C GLU A 62 -4.53 -9.48 -36.57
N LEU A 63 -4.45 -9.10 -35.28
CA LEU A 63 -3.17 -8.71 -34.67
C LEU A 63 -2.15 -9.84 -34.70
N THR A 64 -2.59 -11.09 -34.45
CA THR A 64 -1.76 -12.28 -34.59
C THR A 64 -1.16 -12.38 -36.00
N ARG A 65 -1.97 -12.27 -37.05
CA ARG A 65 -1.51 -12.28 -38.44
C ARG A 65 -0.56 -11.11 -38.76
N GLY A 66 -0.89 -9.90 -38.29
CA GLY A 66 -0.06 -8.71 -38.48
C GLY A 66 1.31 -8.80 -37.79
N MET A 67 1.37 -9.38 -36.59
CA MET A 67 2.61 -9.60 -35.84
C MET A 67 3.49 -10.70 -36.44
N GLN A 68 2.89 -11.78 -36.95
CA GLN A 68 3.61 -12.86 -37.65
C GLN A 68 4.28 -12.39 -38.95
N ALA A 69 3.85 -11.26 -39.53
CA ALA A 69 4.42 -10.68 -40.74
C ALA A 69 5.61 -9.71 -40.50
N LEU A 70 6.13 -9.61 -39.26
CA LEU A 70 7.23 -8.71 -38.91
C LEU A 70 8.55 -9.47 -38.78
N GLU A 71 9.50 -9.19 -39.67
CA GLU A 71 10.75 -9.97 -39.82
C GLU A 71 11.94 -9.44 -39.01
N SER A 72 11.84 -8.26 -38.38
CA SER A 72 12.97 -7.62 -37.69
C SER A 72 12.59 -6.86 -36.41
N PRO A 73 13.51 -6.75 -35.41
CA PRO A 73 13.23 -6.03 -34.15
C PRO A 73 12.85 -4.57 -34.37
N ARG A 74 13.42 -3.96 -35.43
CA ARG A 74 13.16 -2.57 -35.81
C ARG A 74 11.78 -2.37 -36.44
N GLN A 75 11.23 -3.36 -37.14
CA GLN A 75 9.84 -3.31 -37.64
C GLN A 75 8.86 -3.41 -36.46
N VAL A 76 9.09 -4.36 -35.54
CA VAL A 76 8.26 -4.50 -34.32
C VAL A 76 8.31 -3.22 -33.48
N TYR A 77 9.49 -2.70 -33.18
CA TYR A 77 9.63 -1.48 -32.38
C TYR A 77 8.89 -0.29 -33.02
N LYS A 78 8.97 -0.13 -34.36
CA LYS A 78 8.19 0.87 -35.10
C LYS A 78 6.69 0.62 -35.06
N ALA A 79 6.24 -0.65 -35.10
CA ALA A 79 4.84 -1.01 -34.97
C ALA A 79 4.30 -0.62 -33.58
N VAL A 80 5.06 -0.92 -32.52
CA VAL A 80 4.75 -0.51 -31.14
C VAL A 80 4.70 1.02 -31.02
N GLN A 81 5.72 1.74 -31.51
CA GLN A 81 5.73 3.21 -31.49
C GLN A 81 4.54 3.83 -32.24
N ARG A 82 4.08 3.23 -33.35
CA ARG A 82 2.90 3.69 -34.09
C ARG A 82 1.61 3.39 -33.33
N LEU A 83 1.49 2.20 -32.75
CA LEU A 83 0.39 1.84 -31.86
C LEU A 83 0.32 2.90 -30.74
N GLU A 84 1.42 3.17 -30.04
CA GLU A 84 1.50 4.22 -29.02
C GLU A 84 1.09 5.60 -29.53
N ALA A 85 1.56 6.03 -30.70
CA ALA A 85 1.21 7.32 -31.29
C ALA A 85 -0.29 7.44 -31.63
N MET A 86 -0.89 6.39 -32.20
CA MET A 86 -2.33 6.33 -32.46
C MET A 86 -3.13 6.39 -31.15
N LEU A 87 -2.67 5.67 -30.14
CA LEU A 87 -3.33 5.57 -28.84
C LEU A 87 -3.19 6.85 -28.00
N ASN A 88 -2.12 7.63 -28.16
CA ASN A 88 -1.95 8.90 -27.45
C ASN A 88 -2.89 10.02 -27.97
N GLY A 89 -3.54 9.85 -29.12
CA GLY A 89 -4.42 10.84 -29.74
C GLY A 89 -5.88 10.85 -29.25
N THR A 90 -6.25 9.99 -28.29
CA THR A 90 -7.62 9.89 -27.77
C THR A 90 -7.58 9.96 -26.24
N PRO A 91 -8.47 10.74 -25.57
CA PRO A 91 -8.64 10.66 -24.13
C PRO A 91 -8.88 9.21 -23.71
N PRO A 92 -8.02 8.62 -22.85
CA PRO A 92 -8.15 7.21 -22.51
C PRO A 92 -9.33 6.99 -21.56
N SER A 93 -10.33 6.22 -21.99
CA SER A 93 -11.21 5.52 -21.03
C SER A 93 -10.52 4.26 -20.50
N ASP A 94 -10.99 3.73 -19.38
CA ASP A 94 -10.50 2.47 -18.82
C ASP A 94 -10.61 1.31 -19.82
N GLU A 95 -11.69 1.25 -20.62
CA GLU A 95 -11.87 0.20 -21.64
C GLU A 95 -10.82 0.32 -22.74
N ILE A 96 -10.49 1.56 -23.13
CA ILE A 96 -9.44 1.86 -24.09
C ILE A 96 -8.07 1.48 -23.51
N LEU A 97 -7.77 1.78 -22.24
CA LEU A 97 -6.51 1.38 -21.59
C LEU A 97 -6.39 -0.15 -21.46
N GLU A 98 -7.47 -0.83 -21.07
CA GLU A 98 -7.53 -2.29 -20.96
C GLU A 98 -7.34 -2.97 -22.33
N CYS A 99 -7.97 -2.45 -23.38
CA CYS A 99 -7.75 -2.88 -24.77
C CYS A 99 -6.25 -2.78 -25.15
N ARG A 100 -5.61 -1.64 -24.89
CA ARG A 100 -4.16 -1.44 -25.12
C ARG A 100 -3.31 -2.45 -24.36
N ARG A 101 -3.65 -2.69 -23.08
CA ARG A 101 -2.94 -3.64 -22.21
C ARG A 101 -3.00 -5.07 -22.76
N ARG A 102 -4.17 -5.50 -23.27
CA ARG A 102 -4.35 -6.80 -23.94
C ARG A 102 -3.56 -6.90 -25.24
N VAL A 103 -3.55 -5.87 -26.08
CA VAL A 103 -2.72 -5.81 -27.30
C VAL A 103 -1.24 -6.03 -26.97
N LEU A 104 -0.72 -5.35 -25.95
CA LEU A 104 0.68 -5.54 -25.53
C LEU A 104 0.94 -6.92 -24.92
N ALA A 105 -0.03 -7.53 -24.25
CA ALA A 105 0.08 -8.90 -23.76
C ALA A 105 0.20 -9.92 -24.88
N ILE A 106 -0.64 -9.78 -25.91
CA ILE A 106 -0.62 -10.62 -27.12
C ILE A 106 0.65 -10.38 -27.92
N ALA A 107 1.06 -9.12 -28.12
CA ALA A 107 2.33 -8.82 -28.78
C ALA A 107 3.53 -9.45 -28.05
N ALA A 108 3.56 -9.42 -26.70
CA ALA A 108 4.67 -9.96 -25.92
C ALA A 108 4.80 -11.49 -25.99
N SER A 109 3.72 -12.24 -26.24
CA SER A 109 3.77 -13.71 -26.29
C SER A 109 4.32 -14.28 -27.60
N PHE A 110 4.42 -13.48 -28.67
CA PHE A 110 5.02 -13.90 -29.95
C PHE A 110 6.55 -13.93 -29.96
N PHE A 111 7.21 -13.34 -28.95
CA PHE A 111 8.67 -13.18 -28.94
C PHE A 111 9.37 -14.30 -28.17
N SER A 112 10.21 -15.07 -28.89
CA SER A 112 11.16 -16.02 -28.30
C SER A 112 12.21 -15.30 -27.44
N ASP A 113 13.00 -16.06 -26.69
CA ASP A 113 14.05 -15.49 -25.84
C ASP A 113 15.13 -14.73 -26.63
N ASP A 114 15.32 -15.00 -27.92
CA ASP A 114 16.23 -14.24 -28.80
C ASP A 114 15.79 -12.76 -28.99
N TRP A 115 14.55 -12.44 -28.60
CA TRP A 115 13.88 -11.14 -28.75
C TRP A 115 13.56 -10.50 -27.38
N SER A 116 14.30 -10.90 -26.34
CA SER A 116 14.12 -10.47 -24.95
C SER A 116 14.01 -8.95 -24.76
N SER A 117 14.74 -8.15 -25.55
CA SER A 117 14.72 -6.68 -25.43
C SER A 117 13.42 -6.05 -25.92
N VAL A 118 12.87 -6.57 -27.02
CA VAL A 118 11.54 -6.18 -27.55
C VAL A 118 10.45 -6.59 -26.57
N ARG A 119 10.55 -7.82 -26.05
CA ARG A 119 9.65 -8.34 -25.03
C ARG A 119 9.68 -7.50 -23.74
N PHE A 120 10.87 -7.11 -23.27
CA PHE A 120 11.05 -6.20 -22.14
C PHE A 120 10.29 -4.88 -22.34
N LEU A 121 10.37 -4.24 -23.51
CA LEU A 121 9.62 -3.00 -23.75
C LEU A 121 8.11 -3.20 -23.70
N LEU A 122 7.61 -4.29 -24.29
CA LEU A 122 6.18 -4.62 -24.31
C LEU A 122 5.67 -4.89 -22.88
N GLU A 123 6.42 -5.66 -22.08
CA GLU A 123 6.09 -5.97 -20.69
C GLU A 123 6.19 -4.72 -19.80
N ARG A 124 7.24 -3.90 -19.94
CA ARG A 124 7.38 -2.60 -19.24
C ARG A 124 6.24 -1.65 -19.60
N ARG A 125 5.85 -1.57 -20.88
CA ARG A 125 4.76 -0.71 -21.32
C ARG A 125 3.39 -1.24 -20.88
N ARG A 126 3.23 -2.56 -20.78
CA ARG A 126 2.05 -3.18 -20.14
C ARG A 126 1.97 -2.77 -18.67
N ALA A 127 3.07 -2.82 -17.92
CA ALA A 127 3.14 -2.32 -16.54
C ALA A 127 2.77 -0.82 -16.43
N GLU A 128 3.23 0.03 -17.35
CA GLU A 128 2.86 1.47 -17.38
C GLU A 128 1.36 1.71 -17.68
N LEU A 129 0.68 0.83 -18.42
CA LEU A 129 -0.77 0.89 -18.64
C LEU A 129 -1.54 0.32 -17.45
N SER A 130 -1.07 -0.80 -16.89
CA SER A 130 -1.57 -1.38 -15.65
C SER A 130 -1.54 -0.36 -14.50
N LEU A 131 -0.51 0.49 -14.46
CA LEU A 131 -0.38 1.58 -13.49
C LEU A 131 -1.49 2.62 -13.66
N LYS A 132 -1.77 3.05 -14.90
CA LYS A 132 -2.84 4.02 -15.21
C LYS A 132 -4.26 3.48 -14.94
N LEU A 133 -4.43 2.17 -15.04
CA LEU A 133 -5.68 1.47 -14.66
C LEU A 133 -5.82 1.23 -13.15
N GLU A 134 -4.78 1.55 -12.37
CA GLU A 134 -4.59 1.11 -10.97
C GLU A 134 -4.67 -0.41 -10.80
N ALA A 135 -4.35 -1.17 -11.85
CA ALA A 135 -4.24 -2.62 -11.83
C ALA A 135 -2.90 -3.02 -11.18
N TRP A 136 -2.68 -2.63 -9.92
CA TRP A 136 -1.37 -2.65 -9.25
C TRP A 136 -0.69 -4.02 -9.26
N ASN A 137 -1.44 -5.12 -9.22
CA ASN A 137 -0.84 -6.46 -9.30
C ASN A 137 -0.39 -6.82 -10.71
N ASP A 138 -1.10 -6.36 -11.75
CA ASP A 138 -0.60 -6.44 -13.12
C ASP A 138 0.67 -5.59 -13.27
N VAL A 139 0.80 -4.43 -12.60
CA VAL A 139 2.08 -3.67 -12.56
C VAL A 139 3.20 -4.51 -11.95
N LEU A 140 2.95 -5.21 -10.84
CA LEU A 140 3.95 -6.06 -10.18
C LEU A 140 4.34 -7.26 -11.04
N GLU A 141 3.37 -7.99 -11.62
CA GLU A 141 3.66 -9.10 -12.53
C GLU A 141 4.35 -8.66 -13.82
N ASP A 142 3.88 -7.58 -14.44
CA ASP A 142 4.42 -7.07 -15.70
C ASP A 142 5.83 -6.52 -15.51
N SER A 143 6.09 -5.80 -14.42
CA SER A 143 7.43 -5.35 -14.06
C SER A 143 8.35 -6.51 -13.67
N GLN A 144 7.84 -7.62 -13.11
CA GLN A 144 8.63 -8.84 -12.85
C GLN A 144 9.01 -9.55 -14.15
N ARG A 145 8.06 -9.71 -15.08
CA ARG A 145 8.31 -10.26 -16.41
C ARG A 145 9.30 -9.38 -17.20
N ALA A 146 9.08 -8.06 -17.20
CA ALA A 146 9.97 -7.08 -17.82
C ALA A 146 11.41 -7.15 -17.28
N GLN A 147 11.60 -7.34 -15.97
CA GLN A 147 12.94 -7.54 -15.40
C GLN A 147 13.57 -8.83 -15.90
N ALA A 148 12.86 -9.95 -15.86
CA ALA A 148 13.39 -11.21 -16.35
C ALA A 148 13.78 -11.13 -17.85
N SER A 149 13.00 -10.43 -18.66
CA SER A 149 13.31 -10.16 -20.07
C SER A 149 14.50 -9.20 -20.24
N LEU A 150 14.66 -8.22 -19.36
CA LEU A 150 15.82 -7.33 -19.34
C LEU A 150 17.11 -8.07 -18.94
N ASP A 151 17.03 -8.95 -17.94
CA ASP A 151 18.15 -9.77 -17.45
C ASP A 151 18.70 -10.69 -18.56
N ARG A 152 17.83 -11.19 -19.44
CA ARG A 152 18.20 -11.99 -20.63
C ARG A 152 18.69 -11.17 -21.83
N SER A 153 18.54 -9.84 -21.81
CA SER A 153 18.93 -8.97 -22.93
C SER A 153 20.41 -8.63 -22.92
N SER A 154 21.03 -8.59 -24.11
CA SER A 154 22.38 -8.07 -24.31
C SER A 154 22.39 -6.54 -24.41
N ASP A 155 23.51 -5.90 -24.08
CA ASP A 155 23.62 -4.43 -24.13
C ASP A 155 23.54 -3.90 -25.58
N ASP A 156 24.00 -4.67 -26.58
CA ASP A 156 23.85 -4.32 -28.00
C ASP A 156 22.37 -4.25 -28.42
N GLN A 157 21.55 -5.21 -27.99
CA GLN A 157 20.10 -5.20 -28.23
C GLN A 157 19.43 -3.98 -27.59
N LEU A 158 19.86 -3.57 -26.39
CA LEU A 158 19.35 -2.38 -25.69
C LEU A 158 19.82 -1.08 -26.36
N ALA A 159 21.07 -1.04 -26.84
CA ALA A 159 21.65 0.11 -27.54
C ALA A 159 20.93 0.42 -28.86
N VAL A 160 20.55 -0.61 -29.64
CA VAL A 160 19.70 -0.47 -30.83
C VAL A 160 18.37 0.23 -30.51
N MET A 161 17.88 0.06 -29.29
CA MET A 161 16.61 0.59 -28.79
C MET A 161 16.78 1.91 -28.02
N LYS A 162 17.99 2.48 -28.01
CA LYS A 162 18.39 3.71 -27.30
C LYS A 162 18.12 3.68 -25.79
N GLN A 163 18.15 2.50 -25.17
CA GLN A 163 18.09 2.35 -23.73
C GLN A 163 19.42 1.84 -23.19
N SER A 164 19.87 2.36 -22.05
CA SER A 164 20.86 1.66 -21.22
C SER A 164 20.13 0.74 -20.24
N ARG A 165 20.77 -0.37 -19.88
CA ARG A 165 20.28 -1.32 -18.87
C ARG A 165 19.84 -0.59 -17.59
N ASP A 166 20.67 0.31 -17.08
CA ASP A 166 20.39 1.15 -15.92
C ASP A 166 19.10 1.99 -16.04
N ARG A 167 18.73 2.46 -17.23
CA ARG A 167 17.49 3.25 -17.44
C ARG A 167 16.27 2.34 -17.45
N ALA A 168 16.42 1.15 -18.03
CA ALA A 168 15.40 0.11 -18.04
C ALA A 168 15.13 -0.42 -16.62
N GLU A 169 16.18 -0.73 -15.85
CA GLU A 169 16.09 -1.19 -14.47
C GLU A 169 15.45 -0.14 -13.56
N ALA A 170 15.93 1.11 -13.60
CA ALA A 170 15.35 2.20 -12.80
C ALA A 170 13.85 2.33 -13.06
N ARG A 171 13.41 2.34 -14.33
CA ARG A 171 11.97 2.47 -14.66
C ARG A 171 11.14 1.27 -14.20
N ILE A 172 11.67 0.06 -14.24
CA ILE A 172 11.00 -1.14 -13.68
C ILE A 172 10.80 -0.98 -12.16
N ARG A 173 11.79 -0.45 -11.45
CA ARG A 173 11.75 -0.29 -10.00
C ARG A 173 10.87 0.88 -9.57
N GLU A 174 10.90 2.02 -10.29
CA GLU A 174 9.91 3.11 -10.14
C GLU A 174 8.48 2.54 -10.16
N LEU A 175 8.13 1.77 -11.20
CA LEU A 175 6.79 1.16 -11.34
C LEU A 175 6.43 0.21 -10.18
N ARG A 176 7.39 -0.58 -9.67
CA ARG A 176 7.15 -1.42 -8.48
C ARG A 176 6.98 -0.61 -7.22
N THR A 177 7.80 0.42 -7.02
CA THR A 177 7.73 1.33 -5.89
C THR A 177 6.39 2.06 -5.87
N GLU A 178 5.92 2.58 -7.02
CA GLU A 178 4.59 3.17 -7.17
C GLU A 178 3.49 2.16 -6.81
N ALA A 179 3.53 0.94 -7.37
CA ALA A 179 2.55 -0.10 -7.06
C ALA A 179 2.59 -0.55 -5.58
N TYR A 180 3.76 -0.64 -4.96
CA TYR A 180 3.89 -0.95 -3.54
C TYR A 180 3.33 0.17 -2.65
N LEU A 181 3.61 1.44 -2.97
CA LEU A 181 3.05 2.60 -2.28
C LEU A 181 1.53 2.73 -2.47
N ALA A 182 0.98 2.25 -3.58
CA ALA A 182 -0.46 2.20 -3.87
C ALA A 182 -1.20 0.95 -3.32
N LEU A 183 -0.44 -0.04 -2.81
CA LEU A 183 -0.94 -1.25 -2.15
C LEU A 183 -0.68 -1.32 -0.62
N GLY A 184 0.03 -0.33 -0.06
CA GLY A 184 0.31 -0.19 1.38
C GLY A 184 1.57 -0.92 1.83
N LEU A 185 2.38 -1.34 0.88
CA LEU A 185 3.57 -2.17 1.07
C LEU A 185 4.81 -1.30 1.25
N VAL A 186 4.75 -0.40 2.23
CA VAL A 186 5.75 0.66 2.48
C VAL A 186 7.12 0.07 2.81
N ASP A 187 7.15 -1.12 3.42
CA ASP A 187 8.35 -1.91 3.69
C ASP A 187 9.04 -2.38 2.40
N LEU A 188 8.27 -2.85 1.41
CA LEU A 188 8.76 -3.31 0.11
C LEU A 188 9.12 -2.15 -0.82
N ALA A 189 8.38 -1.05 -0.77
CA ALA A 189 8.78 0.20 -1.42
C ALA A 189 10.13 0.66 -0.88
N ALA A 190 10.28 0.76 0.45
CA ALA A 190 11.55 1.10 1.09
C ALA A 190 12.67 0.10 0.77
N ALA A 191 12.40 -1.21 0.78
CA ALA A 191 13.41 -2.22 0.44
C ALA A 191 13.81 -2.17 -1.04
N THR A 192 12.92 -1.76 -1.93
CA THR A 192 13.22 -1.53 -3.36
C THR A 192 14.17 -0.34 -3.47
N PHE A 193 13.81 0.81 -2.90
CA PHE A 193 14.68 1.99 -2.79
C PHE A 193 16.08 1.68 -2.26
N ARG A 194 16.19 1.02 -1.10
CA ARG A 194 17.50 0.71 -0.48
C ARG A 194 18.40 -0.13 -1.39
N ARG A 195 17.83 -1.08 -2.14
CA ARG A 195 18.58 -1.94 -3.06
C ARG A 195 19.15 -1.20 -4.27
N GLU A 196 18.62 -0.03 -4.61
CA GLU A 196 19.15 0.79 -5.71
C GLU A 196 20.39 1.60 -5.32
N GLY A 197 20.83 1.51 -4.06
CA GLY A 197 21.85 2.42 -3.52
C GLY A 197 21.33 3.86 -3.33
N MET A 198 20.06 4.11 -3.64
CA MET A 198 19.39 5.43 -3.62
C MET A 198 19.36 6.12 -2.25
N ASP A 199 19.61 5.39 -1.15
CA ASP A 199 19.87 6.01 0.15
C ASP A 199 21.11 6.92 0.11
N ALA A 200 22.15 6.47 -0.62
CA ALA A 200 23.27 7.30 -1.00
C ALA A 200 22.91 8.09 -2.28
N ALA A 201 22.81 9.41 -2.15
CA ALA A 201 22.82 10.31 -3.29
C ALA A 201 24.25 10.37 -3.88
N ASP A 202 24.71 9.25 -4.44
CA ASP A 202 25.94 9.17 -5.22
C ASP A 202 25.89 10.23 -6.33
N GLY A 203 27.03 10.89 -6.57
CA GLY A 203 27.11 12.04 -7.48
C GLY A 203 26.65 11.70 -8.89
N THR A 204 26.69 10.42 -9.27
CA THR A 204 26.18 9.87 -10.53
C THR A 204 24.71 10.25 -10.79
N LEU A 205 23.80 10.16 -9.80
CA LEU A 205 22.39 10.53 -10.00
C LEU A 205 22.21 12.02 -10.32
N ARG A 206 22.99 12.89 -9.66
CA ARG A 206 22.96 14.35 -9.89
C ARG A 206 23.42 14.74 -11.30
N THR A 207 24.21 13.89 -11.98
CA THR A 207 24.59 14.12 -13.40
C THR A 207 23.48 13.80 -14.41
N ALA A 208 22.35 13.22 -13.96
CA ALA A 208 21.21 12.86 -14.80
C ALA A 208 19.91 13.53 -14.29
N PRO A 209 19.65 14.81 -14.64
CA PRO A 209 18.57 15.60 -14.05
C PRO A 209 17.20 14.93 -14.02
N ASP A 210 16.79 14.25 -15.09
CA ASP A 210 15.48 13.57 -15.17
C ASP A 210 15.35 12.46 -14.13
N ARG A 211 16.42 11.66 -13.93
CA ARG A 211 16.45 10.61 -12.91
C ARG A 211 16.45 11.19 -11.50
N TRP A 212 17.20 12.27 -11.29
CA TRP A 212 17.21 12.96 -10.00
C TRP A 212 15.82 13.51 -9.64
N ARG A 213 15.11 14.11 -10.60
CA ARG A 213 13.74 14.60 -10.41
C ARG A 213 12.76 13.49 -10.04
N ASN A 214 12.70 12.40 -10.83
CA ASN A 214 11.90 11.23 -10.51
C ASN A 214 12.22 10.66 -9.12
N PHE A 215 13.51 10.52 -8.81
CA PHE A 215 13.98 9.99 -7.54
C PHE A 215 13.46 10.80 -6.35
N VAL A 216 13.57 12.14 -6.39
CA VAL A 216 13.06 13.02 -5.32
C VAL A 216 11.55 12.89 -5.17
N VAL A 217 10.78 12.83 -6.28
CA VAL A 217 9.32 12.65 -6.25
C VAL A 217 8.94 11.32 -5.59
N HIS A 218 9.53 10.20 -6.02
CA HIS A 218 9.23 8.90 -5.42
C HIS A 218 9.69 8.82 -3.95
N ARG A 219 10.82 9.45 -3.61
CA ARG A 219 11.34 9.51 -2.22
C ARG A 219 10.40 10.32 -1.33
N ALA A 220 9.89 11.45 -1.81
CA ALA A 220 8.83 12.21 -1.12
C ALA A 220 7.57 11.36 -0.90
N ASN A 221 7.10 10.62 -1.93
CA ASN A 221 5.97 9.71 -1.78
C ASN A 221 6.23 8.60 -0.73
N LEU A 222 7.46 8.05 -0.68
CA LEU A 222 7.86 7.09 0.35
C LEU A 222 7.88 7.71 1.74
N ARG A 223 8.45 8.91 1.91
CA ARG A 223 8.48 9.62 3.20
C ARG A 223 7.08 9.92 3.71
N LEU A 224 6.17 10.33 2.82
CA LEU A 224 4.76 10.56 3.14
C LEU A 224 4.08 9.27 3.63
N ALA A 225 4.26 8.15 2.91
CA ALA A 225 3.74 6.85 3.32
C ALA A 225 4.38 6.29 4.61
N GLN A 226 5.62 6.69 4.91
CA GLN A 226 6.32 6.40 6.19
C GLN A 226 5.94 7.35 7.32
N GLN A 227 5.09 8.37 7.09
CA GLN A 227 4.75 9.42 8.05
C GLN A 227 5.98 10.22 8.56
N ARG A 228 7.04 10.30 7.73
CA ARG A 228 8.30 11.03 8.01
C ARG A 228 8.23 12.44 7.42
N TYR A 229 7.30 13.24 7.93
CA TYR A 229 6.89 14.51 7.34
C TYR A 229 8.00 15.58 7.34
N ASP A 230 8.73 15.78 8.43
CA ASP A 230 9.81 16.77 8.47
C ASP A 230 10.95 16.42 7.49
N GLU A 231 11.34 15.13 7.42
CA GLU A 231 12.34 14.67 6.45
C GLU A 231 11.88 14.86 5.00
N LEU A 232 10.59 14.67 4.70
CA LEU A 232 10.03 15.00 3.38
C LEU A 232 10.22 16.48 3.07
N ILE A 233 9.80 17.34 4.00
CA ILE A 233 9.80 18.80 3.82
C ILE A 233 11.23 19.31 3.61
N ASP A 234 12.19 18.84 4.41
CA ASP A 234 13.59 19.25 4.32
C ASP A 234 14.28 18.69 3.07
N GLU A 235 14.12 17.40 2.74
CA GLU A 235 14.68 16.78 1.54
C GLU A 235 14.16 17.46 0.26
N VAL A 236 12.85 17.74 0.18
CA VAL A 236 12.24 18.38 -0.99
C VAL A 236 12.65 19.84 -1.10
N ARG A 237 12.71 20.61 0.01
CA ARG A 237 13.15 22.01 -0.01
C ARG A 237 14.63 22.15 -0.42
N SER A 238 15.51 21.28 0.07
CA SER A 238 16.92 21.21 -0.38
C SER A 238 16.98 20.90 -1.88
N ALA A 239 16.28 19.86 -2.34
CA ALA A 239 16.26 19.48 -3.75
C ALA A 239 15.75 20.61 -4.67
N LEU A 240 14.70 21.33 -4.27
CA LEU A 240 14.14 22.49 -4.98
C LEU A 240 15.06 23.72 -5.04
N GLY A 241 16.07 23.80 -4.18
CA GLY A 241 17.10 24.86 -4.17
C GLY A 241 18.37 24.51 -4.96
N GLU A 242 18.64 23.24 -5.20
CA GLU A 242 19.92 22.75 -5.76
C GLU A 242 19.90 22.48 -7.28
N GLY A 243 18.79 22.73 -7.99
CA GLY A 243 18.69 22.41 -9.42
C GLY A 243 17.59 23.14 -10.20
N SER A 244 17.60 22.95 -11.53
CA SER A 244 16.54 23.45 -12.42
C SER A 244 15.37 22.46 -12.44
N TRP A 245 14.24 22.88 -11.88
CA TRP A 245 12.98 22.14 -11.89
C TRP A 245 12.05 22.71 -12.95
N SER A 246 11.27 21.86 -13.64
CA SER A 246 10.16 22.38 -14.43
C SER A 246 9.08 22.91 -13.48
N ALA A 247 8.21 23.79 -13.97
CA ALA A 247 7.13 24.33 -13.15
C ALA A 247 6.12 23.23 -12.74
N SER A 248 5.93 22.20 -13.57
CA SER A 248 5.12 21.03 -13.25
C SER A 248 5.75 20.16 -12.15
N ASP A 249 7.05 19.84 -12.23
CA ASP A 249 7.73 19.09 -11.15
C ASP A 249 7.70 19.85 -9.81
N ARG A 250 7.86 21.18 -9.86
CA ARG A 250 7.78 22.05 -8.68
C ARG A 250 6.39 22.00 -8.07
N ALA A 251 5.32 22.13 -8.87
CA ALA A 251 3.95 22.04 -8.38
C ALA A 251 3.64 20.68 -7.74
N LEU A 252 4.12 19.58 -8.32
CA LEU A 252 4.02 18.24 -7.73
C LEU A 252 4.76 18.14 -6.39
N LEU A 253 6.00 18.63 -6.30
CA LEU A 253 6.76 18.62 -5.05
C LEU A 253 6.17 19.52 -3.96
N ASP A 254 5.67 20.70 -4.34
CA ASP A 254 4.94 21.59 -3.44
C ASP A 254 3.64 20.94 -2.94
N ALA A 255 2.94 20.17 -3.79
CA ALA A 255 1.78 19.38 -3.38
C ALA A 255 2.14 18.31 -2.33
N ARG A 256 3.32 17.67 -2.43
CA ARG A 256 3.79 16.70 -1.41
C ARG A 256 4.22 17.37 -0.10
N ILE A 257 4.84 18.56 -0.16
CA ILE A 257 5.09 19.38 1.03
C ILE A 257 3.76 19.74 1.70
N ALA A 258 2.76 20.17 0.94
CA ALA A 258 1.46 20.54 1.48
C ALA A 258 0.72 19.36 2.13
N MET A 259 0.82 18.16 1.56
CA MET A 259 0.31 16.92 2.16
C MET A 259 0.95 16.65 3.53
N ALA A 260 2.28 16.67 3.61
CA ALA A 260 3.00 16.48 4.86
C ALA A 260 2.59 17.53 5.93
N LEU A 261 2.45 18.79 5.55
CA LEU A 261 2.02 19.87 6.44
C LEU A 261 0.56 19.74 6.91
N ALA A 262 -0.34 19.21 6.07
CA ALA A 262 -1.75 19.00 6.42
C ALA A 262 -1.95 17.86 7.44
N ASP A 263 -1.05 16.87 7.42
CA ASP A 263 -1.07 15.75 8.36
C ASP A 263 -0.45 16.14 9.72
N MET A 264 0.44 17.13 9.77
CA MET A 264 1.06 17.64 11.01
C MET A 264 0.15 18.61 11.79
N PRO A 265 -0.38 18.26 12.98
CA PRO A 265 -1.40 19.06 13.67
C PRO A 265 -1.03 20.54 13.90
N GLY A 266 0.20 20.81 14.33
CA GLY A 266 0.70 22.17 14.58
C GLY A 266 1.06 22.98 13.32
N ARG A 267 1.08 22.36 12.14
CA ARG A 267 1.54 22.98 10.88
C ARG A 267 0.47 23.03 9.78
N ARG A 268 -0.72 22.47 10.03
CA ARG A 268 -1.92 22.53 9.16
C ARG A 268 -2.15 23.89 8.47
N PRO A 269 -2.04 25.06 9.13
CA PRO A 269 -2.22 26.35 8.47
C PRO A 269 -1.19 26.67 7.37
N GLU A 270 0.04 26.13 7.44
CA GLU A 270 1.08 26.31 6.41
C GLU A 270 0.70 25.63 5.08
N ALA A 271 -0.10 24.56 5.13
CA ALA A 271 -0.48 23.80 3.93
C ALA A 271 -1.49 24.55 3.04
N VAL A 272 -2.36 25.39 3.63
CA VAL A 272 -3.44 26.10 2.91
C VAL A 272 -2.92 26.90 1.70
N PRO A 273 -2.00 27.87 1.85
CA PRO A 273 -1.55 28.68 0.71
C PRO A 273 -0.77 27.87 -0.34
N ILE A 274 -0.15 26.74 0.05
CA ILE A 274 0.57 25.87 -0.88
C ILE A 274 -0.43 25.07 -1.72
N LEU A 275 -1.48 24.50 -1.12
CA LEU A 275 -2.56 23.84 -1.85
C LEU A 275 -3.27 24.83 -2.80
N GLU A 276 -3.55 26.05 -2.35
CA GLU A 276 -4.14 27.09 -3.20
C GLU A 276 -3.25 27.44 -4.40
N HIS A 277 -1.93 27.51 -4.23
CA HIS A 277 -0.98 27.69 -5.33
C HIS A 277 -0.99 26.50 -6.31
N VAL A 278 -0.96 25.27 -5.80
CA VAL A 278 -1.02 24.04 -6.61
C VAL A 278 -2.32 23.98 -7.42
N ILE A 279 -3.45 24.36 -6.82
CA ILE A 279 -4.77 24.40 -7.49
C ILE A 279 -4.83 25.47 -8.58
N ALA A 280 -4.19 26.63 -8.35
CA ALA A 280 -4.20 27.76 -9.29
C ALA A 280 -3.21 27.61 -10.46
N SER A 281 -2.12 26.87 -10.29
CA SER A 281 -1.09 26.67 -11.32
C SER A 281 -1.64 25.99 -12.58
N SER A 282 -1.25 26.47 -13.78
CA SER A 282 -1.55 25.80 -15.06
C SER A 282 -0.75 24.51 -15.27
N GLU A 283 0.34 24.35 -14.52
CA GLU A 283 1.36 23.31 -14.70
C GLU A 283 1.08 22.04 -13.88
N THR A 284 0.16 22.14 -12.92
CA THR A 284 -0.38 21.02 -12.14
C THR A 284 -1.30 20.17 -13.02
N SER A 285 -1.11 18.85 -13.03
CA SER A 285 -2.00 17.94 -13.76
C SER A 285 -3.44 18.02 -13.24
N PRO A 286 -4.47 17.69 -14.05
CA PRO A 286 -5.85 17.62 -13.58
C PRO A 286 -6.03 16.72 -12.35
N GLU A 287 -5.35 15.58 -12.32
CA GLU A 287 -5.40 14.60 -11.25
C GLU A 287 -4.81 15.14 -9.94
N GLU A 288 -3.64 15.80 -9.99
CA GLU A 288 -3.04 16.47 -8.82
C GLU A 288 -3.86 17.66 -8.34
N ARG A 289 -4.52 18.38 -9.26
CA ARG A 289 -5.41 19.50 -8.94
C ARG A 289 -6.66 19.03 -8.19
N ILE A 290 -7.26 17.91 -8.61
CA ILE A 290 -8.37 17.26 -7.91
C ILE A 290 -7.95 16.83 -6.48
N ASP A 291 -6.81 16.16 -6.34
CA ASP A 291 -6.28 15.77 -5.01
C ASP A 291 -6.03 16.99 -4.12
N ALA A 292 -5.39 18.03 -4.65
CA ALA A 292 -5.13 19.26 -3.91
C ALA A 292 -6.43 19.96 -3.47
N LYS A 293 -7.47 20.00 -4.32
CA LYS A 293 -8.80 20.52 -3.95
C LYS A 293 -9.43 19.73 -2.81
N LEU A 294 -9.49 18.40 -2.90
CA LEU A 294 -10.10 17.56 -1.87
C LEU A 294 -9.35 17.64 -0.54
N ARG A 295 -8.01 17.71 -0.58
CA ARG A 295 -7.18 17.98 0.59
C ARG A 295 -7.39 19.37 1.17
N LEU A 296 -7.54 20.39 0.34
CA LEU A 296 -7.85 21.74 0.82
C LEU A 296 -9.23 21.79 1.48
N THR A 297 -10.25 21.13 0.91
CA THR A 297 -11.56 20.94 1.55
C THR A 297 -11.42 20.26 2.90
N HIS A 298 -10.73 19.12 2.99
CA HIS A 298 -10.54 18.38 4.24
C HIS A 298 -9.78 19.21 5.28
N LEU A 299 -8.70 19.89 4.89
CA LEU A 299 -7.94 20.78 5.75
C LEU A 299 -8.80 21.95 6.27
N ARG A 300 -9.62 22.56 5.42
CA ARG A 300 -10.59 23.61 5.81
C ARG A 300 -11.64 23.07 6.79
N VAL A 301 -12.11 21.83 6.62
CA VAL A 301 -12.95 21.12 7.61
C VAL A 301 -12.22 20.96 8.95
N ARG A 302 -10.96 20.50 8.96
CA ARG A 302 -10.14 20.37 10.20
C ARG A 302 -9.89 21.71 10.90
N LEU A 303 -9.83 22.81 10.13
CA LEU A 303 -9.64 24.18 10.62
C LEU A 303 -10.95 24.92 10.97
N GLY A 304 -12.11 24.27 10.87
CA GLY A 304 -13.42 24.87 11.15
C GLY A 304 -13.91 25.90 10.11
N GLN A 305 -13.30 25.93 8.93
CA GLN A 305 -13.59 26.87 7.84
C GLN A 305 -14.69 26.32 6.92
N TRP A 306 -15.88 26.05 7.49
CA TRP A 306 -16.94 25.26 6.85
C TRP A 306 -17.46 25.83 5.53
N GLU A 307 -17.55 27.15 5.41
CA GLU A 307 -18.02 27.84 4.20
C GLU A 307 -17.01 27.66 3.06
N ALA A 308 -15.74 28.01 3.30
CA ALA A 308 -14.65 27.82 2.36
C ALA A 308 -14.41 26.34 2.00
N ALA A 309 -14.72 25.40 2.90
CA ALA A 309 -14.72 23.97 2.60
C ALA A 309 -15.88 23.57 1.67
N THR A 310 -17.08 24.13 1.89
CA THR A 310 -18.27 23.89 1.05
C THR A 310 -18.02 24.37 -0.38
N ASP A 311 -17.47 25.57 -0.55
CA ASP A 311 -17.19 26.17 -1.87
C ASP A 311 -16.13 25.37 -2.64
N ALA A 312 -15.02 24.99 -1.97
CA ALA A 312 -13.99 24.15 -2.58
C ALA A 312 -14.53 22.77 -3.01
N LEU A 313 -15.38 22.17 -2.18
CA LEU A 313 -16.01 20.87 -2.47
C LEU A 313 -16.98 20.95 -3.65
N ALA A 314 -17.78 22.01 -3.76
CA ALA A 314 -18.70 22.22 -4.88
C ALA A 314 -17.94 22.19 -6.22
N SER A 315 -16.82 22.94 -6.30
CA SER A 315 -15.95 22.98 -7.50
C SER A 315 -15.22 21.66 -7.83
N SER A 316 -15.28 20.67 -6.94
CA SER A 316 -14.68 19.34 -7.15
C SER A 316 -15.68 18.35 -7.76
N PHE A 317 -16.99 18.53 -7.54
CA PHE A 317 -18.04 17.68 -8.12
C PHE A 317 -18.34 18.00 -9.60
N GLU A 318 -17.86 19.13 -10.11
CA GLU A 318 -17.91 19.48 -11.54
C GLU A 318 -16.87 18.72 -12.38
N GLU A 319 -15.88 18.08 -11.72
CA GLU A 319 -14.79 17.35 -12.35
C GLU A 319 -15.07 15.83 -12.37
N ASN A 320 -14.42 15.11 -13.30
CA ASN A 320 -14.58 13.66 -13.41
C ASN A 320 -13.77 12.94 -12.31
N LEU A 321 -14.33 12.86 -11.11
CA LEU A 321 -13.72 12.20 -9.96
C LEU A 321 -13.64 10.67 -10.14
N GLY A 322 -12.45 10.10 -9.90
CA GLY A 322 -12.26 8.66 -9.76
C GLY A 322 -13.04 8.08 -8.57
N VAL A 323 -13.24 6.76 -8.54
CA VAL A 323 -14.10 6.07 -7.54
C VAL A 323 -13.73 6.42 -6.09
N VAL A 324 -12.43 6.44 -5.77
CA VAL A 324 -11.94 6.76 -4.41
C VAL A 324 -12.17 8.23 -4.07
N ASP A 325 -11.87 9.13 -4.99
CA ASP A 325 -11.97 10.58 -4.78
C ASP A 325 -13.43 11.04 -4.72
N ARG A 326 -14.33 10.40 -5.48
CA ARG A 326 -15.78 10.60 -5.38
C ARG A 326 -16.32 10.18 -4.02
N ALA A 327 -15.93 9.01 -3.50
CA ALA A 327 -16.34 8.58 -2.17
C ALA A 327 -15.80 9.52 -1.08
N TRP A 328 -14.55 9.99 -1.23
CA TRP A 328 -13.96 10.94 -0.29
C TRP A 328 -14.66 12.30 -0.32
N ALA A 329 -14.98 12.83 -1.50
CA ALA A 329 -15.79 14.03 -1.66
C ALA A 329 -17.18 13.90 -1.02
N LEU A 330 -17.84 12.73 -1.17
CA LEU A 330 -19.12 12.44 -0.51
C LEU A 330 -18.99 12.33 1.01
N ALA A 331 -17.90 11.75 1.53
CA ALA A 331 -17.62 11.71 2.95
C ALA A 331 -17.38 13.12 3.53
N LEU A 332 -16.59 13.96 2.83
CA LEU A 332 -16.36 15.36 3.20
C LEU A 332 -17.67 16.16 3.21
N ARG A 333 -18.57 15.89 2.26
CA ARG A 333 -19.92 16.45 2.21
C ARG A 333 -20.74 16.05 3.44
N SER A 334 -20.75 14.76 3.76
CA SER A 334 -21.43 14.22 4.95
C SER A 334 -20.91 14.90 6.22
N ARG A 335 -19.59 15.00 6.40
CA ARG A 335 -18.97 15.66 7.56
C ARG A 335 -19.38 17.13 7.69
N ILE A 336 -19.33 17.89 6.60
CA ILE A 336 -19.75 19.30 6.59
C ILE A 336 -21.23 19.41 6.99
N ALA A 337 -22.08 18.51 6.50
CA ALA A 337 -23.50 18.48 6.83
C ALA A 337 -23.76 18.14 8.32
N ARG A 338 -23.11 17.09 8.86
CA ARG A 338 -23.19 16.72 10.29
C ARG A 338 -22.73 17.86 11.19
N ARG A 339 -21.54 18.41 10.94
CA ARG A 339 -20.95 19.51 11.75
C ARG A 339 -21.76 20.82 11.66
N ARG A 340 -22.58 21.02 10.61
CA ARG A 340 -23.54 22.14 10.49
C ARG A 340 -24.94 21.83 11.06
N GLY A 341 -25.18 20.62 11.56
CA GLY A 341 -26.50 20.20 12.07
C GLY A 341 -27.58 20.08 10.99
N THR A 342 -27.19 19.88 9.72
CA THR A 342 -28.11 19.73 8.58
C THR A 342 -28.20 18.26 8.17
N PRO A 343 -29.29 17.53 8.48
CA PRO A 343 -29.37 16.10 8.20
C PRO A 343 -29.51 15.82 6.69
N GLU A 344 -28.47 15.32 6.05
CA GLU A 344 -28.50 14.95 4.62
C GLU A 344 -28.81 13.47 4.41
N THR A 345 -29.99 13.05 4.88
CA THR A 345 -30.37 11.63 4.88
C THR A 345 -30.42 10.99 3.48
N ALA A 346 -30.67 11.77 2.43
CA ALA A 346 -30.65 11.26 1.06
C ALA A 346 -29.24 10.91 0.52
N ARG A 347 -28.14 11.42 1.13
CA ARG A 347 -26.78 11.31 0.56
C ARG A 347 -25.89 10.25 1.19
N PHE A 348 -26.30 9.66 2.30
CA PHE A 348 -25.60 8.49 2.87
C PHE A 348 -25.65 7.28 1.93
N ASP A 349 -26.75 7.10 1.20
CA ASP A 349 -26.88 6.00 0.24
C ASP A 349 -25.92 6.19 -0.95
N GLU A 350 -25.68 7.44 -1.39
CA GLU A 350 -24.63 7.79 -2.36
C GLU A 350 -23.23 7.47 -1.82
N LEU A 351 -22.96 7.77 -0.55
CA LEU A 351 -21.68 7.48 0.11
C LEU A 351 -21.44 5.97 0.27
N LEU A 352 -22.47 5.21 0.68
CA LEU A 352 -22.44 3.75 0.77
C LEU A 352 -22.18 3.12 -0.60
N GLU A 353 -22.84 3.61 -1.66
CA GLU A 353 -22.64 3.13 -3.02
C GLU A 353 -21.24 3.44 -3.56
N ALA A 354 -20.74 4.67 -3.34
CA ALA A 354 -19.37 5.02 -3.69
C ALA A 354 -18.34 4.16 -2.93
N HIS A 355 -18.61 3.85 -1.65
CA HIS A 355 -17.80 2.91 -0.89
C HIS A 355 -17.86 1.48 -1.44
N ARG A 356 -19.02 0.96 -1.84
CA ARG A 356 -19.13 -0.35 -2.52
C ARG A 356 -18.23 -0.41 -3.76
N GLY A 357 -18.19 0.66 -4.56
CA GLY A 357 -17.26 0.77 -5.69
C GLY A 357 -15.78 0.63 -5.30
N ILE A 358 -15.35 1.21 -4.16
CA ILE A 358 -14.00 1.00 -3.62
C ILE A 358 -13.81 -0.47 -3.21
N VAL A 359 -14.77 -1.05 -2.50
CA VAL A 359 -14.71 -2.45 -2.03
C VAL A 359 -14.62 -3.42 -3.20
N GLU A 360 -15.43 -3.25 -4.24
CA GLU A 360 -15.39 -4.09 -5.44
C GLU A 360 -14.03 -4.02 -6.15
N ARG A 361 -13.45 -2.82 -6.30
CA ARG A 361 -12.10 -2.66 -6.85
C ARG A 361 -11.06 -3.33 -5.95
N TRP A 362 -11.21 -3.22 -4.64
CA TRP A 362 -10.30 -3.85 -3.68
C TRP A 362 -10.35 -5.38 -3.69
N LEU A 363 -11.55 -5.96 -3.80
CA LEU A 363 -11.75 -7.41 -3.86
C LEU A 363 -11.17 -8.05 -5.13
N ARG A 364 -10.93 -7.27 -6.20
CA ARG A 364 -10.24 -7.72 -7.41
C ARG A 364 -8.73 -7.90 -7.20
N TYR A 365 -8.11 -7.30 -6.17
CA TYR A 365 -6.69 -7.53 -5.92
C TYR A 365 -6.44 -8.99 -5.46
N PRO A 366 -5.59 -9.77 -6.16
CA PRO A 366 -5.17 -11.11 -5.73
C PRO A 366 -4.55 -11.11 -4.33
N ARG A 367 -4.55 -12.26 -3.68
CA ARG A 367 -4.08 -12.40 -2.30
C ARG A 367 -2.57 -12.68 -2.29
N ARG A 368 -1.87 -12.18 -1.27
CA ARG A 368 -0.40 -12.32 -1.17
C ARG A 368 0.09 -12.55 0.28
N PRO A 369 1.24 -13.21 0.48
CA PRO A 369 1.93 -13.23 1.77
C PRO A 369 2.24 -11.81 2.28
N GLY A 370 2.02 -11.57 3.57
CA GLY A 370 2.05 -10.24 4.19
C GLY A 370 0.77 -9.41 3.99
N GLY A 371 -0.08 -9.77 3.03
CA GLY A 371 -1.36 -9.11 2.76
C GLY A 371 -1.27 -7.69 2.21
N TYR A 372 -2.41 -7.00 2.23
CA TYR A 372 -2.51 -5.54 2.03
C TYR A 372 -3.38 -4.95 3.14
N GLY A 373 -3.03 -3.75 3.61
CA GLY A 373 -3.85 -3.00 4.56
C GLY A 373 -4.91 -2.16 3.83
N TYR A 374 -6.17 -2.58 3.84
CA TYR A 374 -7.27 -1.75 3.30
C TYR A 374 -7.36 -0.41 4.02
N LEU A 375 -7.26 -0.46 5.35
CA LEU A 375 -7.29 0.67 6.29
C LEU A 375 -5.95 1.41 6.41
N HIS A 376 -4.91 1.05 5.63
CA HIS A 376 -3.65 1.79 5.63
C HIS A 376 -3.81 3.20 5.04
N TYR A 377 -4.78 3.42 4.15
CA TYR A 377 -4.99 4.69 3.46
C TYR A 377 -5.93 5.64 4.21
N GLU A 378 -5.42 6.84 4.46
CA GLU A 378 -6.14 7.98 5.04
C GLU A 378 -7.51 8.22 4.40
N ARG A 379 -7.59 8.41 3.06
CA ARG A 379 -8.87 8.65 2.34
C ARG A 379 -9.89 7.54 2.56
N ARG A 380 -9.45 6.27 2.61
CA ARG A 380 -10.34 5.13 2.81
C ARG A 380 -10.80 5.03 4.26
N ARG A 381 -9.91 5.26 5.23
CA ARG A 381 -10.30 5.39 6.64
C ARG A 381 -11.33 6.50 6.80
N PHE A 382 -11.09 7.67 6.25
CA PHE A 382 -12.02 8.81 6.31
C PHE A 382 -13.41 8.48 5.73
N VAL A 383 -13.48 7.74 4.62
CA VAL A 383 -14.76 7.25 4.06
C VAL A 383 -15.47 6.31 5.05
N ILE A 384 -14.77 5.34 5.64
CA ILE A 384 -15.36 4.42 6.64
C ILE A 384 -15.77 5.16 7.92
N GLU A 385 -14.95 6.10 8.38
CA GLU A 385 -15.15 6.95 9.55
C GLU A 385 -16.46 7.73 9.44
N GLU A 386 -16.68 8.41 8.31
CA GLU A 386 -17.93 9.12 8.07
C GLU A 386 -19.12 8.18 7.84
N ILE A 387 -18.91 6.98 7.29
CA ILE A 387 -19.99 5.98 7.21
C ILE A 387 -20.41 5.51 8.61
N ILE A 388 -19.45 5.21 9.49
CA ILE A 388 -19.69 4.85 10.89
C ILE A 388 -20.41 5.99 11.61
N ALA A 389 -19.87 7.20 11.57
CA ALA A 389 -20.44 8.36 12.26
C ALA A 389 -21.86 8.69 11.78
N THR A 390 -22.09 8.66 10.46
CA THR A 390 -23.42 8.92 9.87
C THR A 390 -24.41 7.80 10.17
N SER A 391 -23.96 6.54 10.28
CA SER A 391 -24.81 5.41 10.69
C SER A 391 -25.25 5.55 12.16
N LEU A 392 -24.33 5.91 13.06
CA LEU A 392 -24.61 6.14 14.49
C LEU A 392 -25.60 7.29 14.75
N GLU A 393 -25.62 8.33 13.91
CA GLU A 393 -26.59 9.43 14.02
C GLU A 393 -27.99 9.09 13.47
N ARG A 394 -28.08 8.13 12.54
CA ARG A 394 -29.32 7.87 11.78
C ARG A 394 -30.10 6.66 12.26
N GLU A 395 -29.38 5.60 12.62
CA GLU A 395 -29.97 4.29 12.88
C GLU A 395 -30.21 4.12 14.39
N SER A 396 -31.22 3.33 14.75
CA SER A 396 -31.57 3.08 16.15
C SER A 396 -30.60 2.09 16.78
N GLY A 397 -29.38 2.55 17.07
CA GLY A 397 -28.35 1.81 17.81
C GLY A 397 -27.08 1.51 16.99
N PRO A 398 -26.06 0.94 17.65
CA PRO A 398 -24.70 0.82 17.09
C PRO A 398 -24.44 -0.38 16.17
N GLU A 399 -25.36 -1.35 16.10
CA GLU A 399 -25.17 -2.58 15.31
C GLU A 399 -24.85 -2.35 13.81
N PRO A 400 -25.48 -1.39 13.11
CA PRO A 400 -25.21 -1.17 11.68
C PRO A 400 -23.79 -0.62 11.43
N ALA A 401 -23.32 0.31 12.28
CA ALA A 401 -21.96 0.80 12.28
C ALA A 401 -20.94 -0.33 12.61
N PHE A 402 -21.26 -1.19 13.58
CA PHE A 402 -20.44 -2.35 13.92
C PHE A 402 -20.35 -3.37 12.76
N ARG A 403 -21.44 -3.59 12.02
CA ARG A 403 -21.45 -4.41 10.81
C ARG A 403 -20.53 -3.82 9.74
N ILE A 404 -20.62 -2.52 9.47
CA ILE A 404 -19.74 -1.83 8.51
C ILE A 404 -18.26 -1.98 8.91
N PHE A 405 -17.95 -1.83 10.19
CA PHE A 405 -16.60 -2.07 10.72
C PHE A 405 -16.14 -3.52 10.50
N CYS A 406 -17.00 -4.51 10.78
CA CYS A 406 -16.71 -5.93 10.58
C CYS A 406 -16.51 -6.32 9.10
N GLU A 407 -17.34 -5.79 8.20
CA GLU A 407 -17.18 -5.94 6.75
C GLU A 407 -15.85 -5.36 6.28
N THR A 408 -15.51 -4.15 6.76
CA THR A 408 -14.25 -3.48 6.46
C THR A 408 -13.04 -4.27 6.93
N GLN A 409 -13.08 -4.81 8.16
CA GLN A 409 -12.07 -5.74 8.68
C GLN A 409 -11.97 -7.04 7.86
N GLY A 410 -13.07 -7.46 7.22
CA GLY A 410 -13.14 -8.61 6.32
C GLY A 410 -12.45 -8.41 4.97
N LEU A 411 -12.09 -7.17 4.61
CA LEU A 411 -11.35 -6.83 3.39
C LEU A 411 -9.85 -7.11 3.49
N GLY A 412 -9.32 -7.34 4.69
CA GLY A 412 -7.93 -7.74 4.93
C GLY A 412 -7.61 -9.10 4.31
N THR A 413 -6.39 -9.27 3.79
CA THR A 413 -6.00 -10.49 3.05
C THR A 413 -6.16 -11.76 3.88
N LEU A 414 -5.77 -11.75 5.15
CA LEU A 414 -5.91 -12.90 6.04
C LEU A 414 -7.38 -13.30 6.25
N ALA A 415 -8.29 -12.33 6.40
CA ALA A 415 -9.72 -12.57 6.54
C ALA A 415 -10.30 -13.23 5.26
N ARG A 416 -9.91 -12.72 4.08
CA ARG A 416 -10.23 -13.30 2.76
C ARG A 416 -9.67 -14.72 2.61
N ASP A 417 -8.43 -14.98 3.03
CA ASP A 417 -7.78 -16.30 3.00
C ASP A 417 -8.42 -17.33 3.92
N LEU A 418 -8.96 -16.88 5.05
CA LEU A 418 -9.71 -17.72 5.96
C LEU A 418 -11.19 -17.91 5.55
N GLY A 419 -11.63 -17.30 4.44
CA GLY A 419 -13.02 -17.38 3.96
C GLY A 419 -14.03 -16.64 4.83
N ARG A 420 -13.59 -15.68 5.65
CA ARG A 420 -14.42 -14.88 6.55
C ARG A 420 -14.28 -13.39 6.20
N THR A 421 -15.19 -12.90 5.37
CA THR A 421 -15.20 -11.50 4.89
C THR A 421 -16.22 -10.60 5.60
N SER A 422 -16.94 -11.13 6.58
CA SER A 422 -17.89 -10.38 7.42
C SER A 422 -18.09 -11.10 8.75
N ALA A 423 -18.77 -10.42 9.68
CA ALA A 423 -19.19 -10.94 10.97
C ALA A 423 -20.50 -10.27 11.40
N THR A 424 -21.41 -10.99 12.05
CA THR A 424 -22.55 -10.39 12.76
C THR A 424 -22.25 -10.26 14.25
N LEU A 425 -22.96 -9.35 14.95
CA LEU A 425 -22.88 -9.22 16.40
C LEU A 425 -23.24 -10.55 17.12
N GLU A 426 -24.24 -11.26 16.61
CA GLU A 426 -24.63 -12.58 17.11
C GLU A 426 -23.50 -13.61 16.95
N GLU A 427 -22.82 -13.66 15.79
CA GLU A 427 -21.65 -14.53 15.60
C GLU A 427 -20.51 -14.19 16.56
N VAL A 428 -20.24 -12.90 16.79
CA VAL A 428 -19.21 -12.47 17.75
C VAL A 428 -19.54 -12.96 19.16
N ARG A 429 -20.75 -12.67 19.65
CA ARG A 429 -21.24 -13.13 20.97
C ARG A 429 -21.21 -14.65 21.10
N ALA A 430 -21.73 -15.37 20.12
CA ALA A 430 -21.89 -16.82 20.19
C ALA A 430 -20.58 -17.62 19.98
N ARG A 431 -19.50 -16.98 19.48
CA ARG A 431 -18.30 -17.69 19.01
C ARG A 431 -16.97 -17.16 19.54
N LEU A 432 -16.88 -15.88 19.90
CA LEU A 432 -15.66 -15.27 20.45
C LEU A 432 -15.72 -15.04 21.96
N LEU A 433 -16.91 -14.79 22.51
CA LEU A 433 -17.07 -14.38 23.90
C LEU A 433 -17.62 -15.53 24.77
N GLY A 434 -17.03 -15.75 25.94
CA GLY A 434 -17.62 -16.50 27.06
C GLY A 434 -18.81 -15.77 27.66
N GLU A 435 -19.25 -16.16 28.87
CA GLU A 435 -20.39 -15.50 29.54
C GLU A 435 -20.02 -14.11 30.08
N THR A 436 -18.77 -13.94 30.52
CA THR A 436 -18.23 -12.72 31.13
C THR A 436 -17.03 -12.14 30.37
N ASP A 437 -16.73 -12.63 29.16
CA ASP A 437 -15.68 -12.05 28.32
C ASP A 437 -16.19 -10.80 27.58
N GLY A 438 -15.30 -9.87 27.28
CA GLY A 438 -15.60 -8.72 26.44
C GLY A 438 -14.59 -8.50 25.31
N LEU A 439 -14.99 -7.71 24.32
CA LEU A 439 -14.21 -7.32 23.15
C LEU A 439 -14.12 -5.80 23.07
N LEU A 440 -12.89 -5.29 23.00
CA LEU A 440 -12.57 -3.90 22.66
C LEU A 440 -12.14 -3.83 21.19
N ALA A 441 -13.02 -3.29 20.36
CA ALA A 441 -12.83 -3.21 18.92
C ALA A 441 -12.59 -1.77 18.46
N TYR A 442 -11.34 -1.47 18.12
CA TYR A 442 -10.90 -0.13 17.75
C TYR A 442 -10.93 0.08 16.24
N PHE A 443 -11.54 1.19 15.83
CA PHE A 443 -11.36 1.81 14.52
C PHE A 443 -10.69 3.17 14.72
N ALA A 444 -9.44 3.31 14.31
CA ALA A 444 -8.72 4.58 14.41
C ALA A 444 -8.90 5.41 13.12
N GLY A 445 -9.83 6.36 13.15
CA GLY A 445 -10.11 7.25 12.04
C GLY A 445 -9.09 8.39 11.94
N THR A 446 -9.14 9.12 10.82
CA THR A 446 -8.24 10.22 10.51
C THR A 446 -8.47 11.44 11.41
N ASP A 447 -9.71 11.74 11.82
CA ASP A 447 -10.02 12.82 12.77
C ASP A 447 -10.81 12.33 13.99
N ASP A 448 -11.84 11.52 13.76
CA ASP A 448 -12.69 10.93 14.80
C ASP A 448 -12.41 9.41 14.83
N SER A 449 -12.10 8.81 15.99
CA SER A 449 -11.93 7.36 16.13
C SER A 449 -13.11 6.73 16.88
N PHE A 450 -13.29 5.41 16.77
CA PHE A 450 -14.39 4.69 17.43
C PHE A 450 -13.88 3.46 18.18
N LEU A 451 -14.44 3.23 19.37
CA LEU A 451 -14.31 1.98 20.13
C LEU A 451 -15.68 1.33 20.24
N PHE A 452 -15.83 0.15 19.65
CA PHE A 452 -16.96 -0.75 19.87
C PHE A 452 -16.63 -1.66 21.05
N ALA A 453 -17.39 -1.54 22.14
CA ALA A 453 -17.28 -2.40 23.31
C ALA A 453 -18.40 -3.44 23.27
N VAL A 454 -18.03 -4.71 23.17
CA VAL A 454 -18.97 -5.82 22.96
C VAL A 454 -18.88 -6.82 24.11
N ASP A 455 -20.01 -7.16 24.71
CA ASP A 455 -20.15 -8.32 25.59
C ASP A 455 -21.35 -9.19 25.17
N ARG A 456 -21.75 -10.13 26.02
CA ARG A 456 -22.88 -11.03 25.77
C ARG A 456 -24.24 -10.35 25.71
N GLY A 457 -24.48 -9.30 26.48
CA GLY A 457 -25.76 -8.60 26.53
C GLY A 457 -25.81 -7.40 25.59
N ASP A 458 -24.69 -6.69 25.44
CA ASP A 458 -24.69 -5.30 25.02
C ASP A 458 -23.61 -4.99 23.95
N LEU A 459 -23.79 -3.87 23.25
CA LEU A 459 -22.87 -3.28 22.29
C LEU A 459 -22.91 -1.77 22.51
N GLU A 460 -21.82 -1.22 23.03
CA GLU A 460 -21.65 0.23 23.20
C GLU A 460 -20.63 0.76 22.20
N VAL A 461 -20.77 2.03 21.82
CA VAL A 461 -19.80 2.71 20.96
C VAL A 461 -19.40 4.03 21.57
N PHE A 462 -18.09 4.25 21.62
CA PHE A 462 -17.48 5.46 22.14
C PHE A 462 -16.67 6.14 21.05
N GLU A 463 -16.88 7.45 20.89
CA GLU A 463 -15.97 8.31 20.12
C GLU A 463 -14.66 8.48 20.90
N LEU A 464 -13.55 8.35 20.20
CA LEU A 464 -12.19 8.47 20.68
C LEU A 464 -11.44 9.54 19.87
N PRO A 465 -10.33 10.10 20.41
CA PRO A 465 -9.49 11.03 19.66
C PRO A 465 -8.99 10.48 18.32
N SER A 466 -8.56 11.38 17.43
CA SER A 466 -7.95 11.04 16.14
C SER A 466 -6.86 9.96 16.25
N ARG A 467 -6.69 9.14 15.21
CA ARG A 467 -5.60 8.15 15.12
C ARG A 467 -4.25 8.73 15.51
N ASP A 468 -3.95 9.95 15.06
CA ASP A 468 -2.63 10.54 15.25
C ASP A 468 -2.38 10.91 16.72
N GLU A 469 -3.40 11.41 17.44
CA GLU A 469 -3.33 11.58 18.90
C GLU A 469 -3.19 10.23 19.62
N LEU A 470 -3.95 9.20 19.21
CA LEU A 470 -3.85 7.87 19.80
C LEU A 470 -2.46 7.23 19.62
N ILE A 471 -1.83 7.43 18.46
CA ILE A 471 -0.47 6.92 18.17
C ILE A 471 0.60 7.70 18.91
N GLU A 472 0.47 9.02 19.07
CA GLU A 472 1.36 9.81 19.94
C GLU A 472 1.35 9.24 21.37
N ARG A 473 0.16 9.00 21.93
CA ARG A 473 -0.01 8.44 23.28
C ARG A 473 0.46 7.00 23.42
N GLN A 474 0.27 6.17 22.40
CA GLN A 474 0.89 4.85 22.32
C GLN A 474 2.42 4.93 22.32
N ALA A 475 3.02 5.86 21.56
CA ALA A 475 4.47 6.02 21.49
C ALA A 475 5.05 6.52 22.83
N GLU A 476 4.36 7.46 23.51
CA GLU A 476 4.69 7.88 24.88
C GLU A 476 4.71 6.70 25.85
N LEU A 477 3.66 5.86 25.83
CA LEU A 477 3.58 4.66 26.68
C LEU A 477 4.66 3.64 26.35
N PHE A 478 4.88 3.33 25.07
CA PHE A 478 5.90 2.38 24.65
C PHE A 478 7.30 2.85 25.06
N ALA A 479 7.61 4.13 24.87
CA ALA A 479 8.86 4.73 25.33
C ALA A 479 8.97 4.82 26.87
N ALA A 480 7.86 4.82 27.61
CA ALA A 480 7.86 4.74 29.07
C ALA A 480 8.11 3.32 29.58
N VAL A 481 7.41 2.32 29.04
CA VAL A 481 7.52 0.90 29.44
C VAL A 481 8.85 0.27 28.97
N ALA A 482 9.40 0.71 27.83
CA ALA A 482 10.69 0.23 27.34
C ALA A 482 11.91 0.82 28.07
N ARG A 483 11.72 1.82 28.96
CA ARG A 483 12.81 2.38 29.77
C ARG A 483 13.11 1.45 30.96
N PRO A 484 14.38 1.06 31.19
CA PRO A 484 14.74 0.28 32.38
C PRO A 484 14.44 1.08 33.65
N PRO A 485 13.88 0.44 34.70
CA PRO A 485 13.58 1.12 35.97
C PRO A 485 14.89 1.58 36.64
N ARG A 486 14.90 2.82 37.14
CA ARG A 486 16.07 3.41 37.81
C ARG A 486 16.19 2.97 39.28
N SER A 487 15.08 2.58 39.88
CA SER A 487 14.92 2.09 41.25
C SER A 487 13.77 1.08 41.29
N PRO A 488 13.67 0.24 42.33
CA PRO A 488 12.51 -0.64 42.53
C PRO A 488 11.18 0.12 42.53
N ASP A 489 11.18 1.36 43.04
CA ASP A 489 10.01 2.24 43.15
C ASP A 489 9.84 3.21 41.95
N ASP A 490 10.43 2.91 40.78
CA ASP A 490 10.34 3.77 39.58
C ASP A 490 8.99 3.61 38.83
N ASP A 491 7.92 4.07 39.47
CA ASP A 491 6.54 4.05 38.96
C ASP A 491 6.23 5.21 38.00
N ALA A 492 7.24 5.94 37.49
CA ALA A 492 7.03 7.08 36.59
C ALA A 492 6.18 6.71 35.37
N TRP A 493 6.36 5.51 34.82
CA TRP A 493 5.59 4.99 33.69
C TRP A 493 4.10 4.75 34.03
N ARG A 494 3.74 4.43 35.29
CA ARG A 494 2.32 4.23 35.72
C ARG A 494 1.48 5.49 35.47
N SER A 495 2.08 6.68 35.65
CA SER A 495 1.39 7.95 35.39
C SER A 495 0.93 8.07 33.94
N ILE A 496 1.82 7.74 33.00
CA ILE A 496 1.57 7.71 31.55
C ILE A 496 0.57 6.60 31.23
N ALA A 497 0.76 5.39 31.76
CA ALA A 497 -0.17 4.27 31.57
C ALA A 497 -1.61 4.58 32.01
N ARG A 498 -1.79 5.37 33.07
CA ARG A 498 -3.10 5.83 33.55
C ARG A 498 -3.70 6.95 32.69
N GLU A 499 -2.87 7.83 32.10
CA GLU A 499 -3.33 8.83 31.14
C GLU A 499 -3.77 8.17 29.83
N VAL A 500 -2.92 7.29 29.28
CA VAL A 500 -3.18 6.54 28.05
C VAL A 500 -4.37 5.59 28.24
N GLY A 501 -4.49 4.93 29.40
CA GLY A 501 -5.65 4.09 29.74
C GLY A 501 -6.97 4.85 29.63
N ARG A 502 -7.04 6.10 30.10
CA ARG A 502 -8.24 6.97 29.98
C ARG A 502 -8.54 7.42 28.56
N ARG A 503 -7.55 7.44 27.66
CA ARG A 503 -7.72 7.79 26.24
C ARG A 503 -8.20 6.60 25.41
N PHE A 504 -7.73 5.38 25.72
CA PHE A 504 -8.12 4.17 25.01
C PHE A 504 -9.36 3.48 25.59
N VAL A 505 -9.68 3.69 26.87
CA VAL A 505 -10.90 3.17 27.51
C VAL A 505 -11.59 4.29 28.27
N PRO A 506 -12.68 4.85 27.72
CA PRO A 506 -13.42 5.95 28.35
C PRO A 506 -13.92 5.59 29.75
N LYS A 507 -14.03 6.60 30.62
CA LYS A 507 -14.45 6.41 32.03
C LYS A 507 -15.79 5.68 32.19
N ALA A 508 -16.73 5.86 31.25
CA ALA A 508 -18.01 5.16 31.24
C ALA A 508 -17.86 3.64 31.06
N LEU A 509 -16.88 3.21 30.27
CA LEU A 509 -16.59 1.82 29.96
C LEU A 509 -15.71 1.12 31.01
N ALA A 510 -14.92 1.89 31.78
CA ALA A 510 -13.96 1.37 32.76
C ALA A 510 -14.55 0.35 33.75
N ALA A 511 -15.73 0.65 34.33
CA ALA A 511 -16.39 -0.24 35.29
C ALA A 511 -16.88 -1.56 34.66
N LYS A 512 -17.22 -1.54 33.36
CA LYS A 512 -17.67 -2.71 32.60
C LYS A 512 -16.48 -3.61 32.25
N VAL A 513 -15.35 -3.02 31.82
CA VAL A 513 -14.09 -3.72 31.57
C VAL A 513 -13.57 -4.41 32.83
N ALA A 514 -13.60 -3.73 33.99
CA ALA A 514 -13.21 -4.33 35.27
C ALA A 514 -14.09 -5.53 35.69
N GLY A 515 -15.29 -5.66 35.14
CA GLY A 515 -16.18 -6.80 35.36
C GLY A 515 -15.96 -7.99 34.41
N TRP A 516 -15.08 -7.87 33.41
CA TRP A 516 -14.86 -8.92 32.42
C TRP A 516 -13.82 -9.96 32.87
N SER A 517 -14.00 -11.22 32.48
CA SER A 517 -13.06 -12.31 32.80
C SER A 517 -11.91 -12.44 31.80
N THR A 518 -12.13 -12.06 30.55
CA THR A 518 -11.11 -11.98 29.47
C THR A 518 -11.36 -10.74 28.61
N ILE A 519 -10.29 -10.09 28.16
CA ILE A 519 -10.38 -8.93 27.25
C ILE A 519 -9.82 -9.32 25.87
N LEU A 520 -10.68 -9.37 24.86
CA LEU A 520 -10.29 -9.52 23.46
C LEU A 520 -10.07 -8.13 22.85
N ILE A 521 -9.04 -7.96 22.01
CA ILE A 521 -8.67 -6.66 21.43
C ILE A 521 -8.48 -6.78 19.91
N THR A 522 -8.99 -5.83 19.15
CA THR A 522 -8.83 -5.76 17.68
C THR A 522 -8.68 -4.30 17.22
N GLY A 523 -8.06 -4.09 16.04
CA GLY A 523 -7.69 -2.76 15.52
C GLY A 523 -6.17 -2.49 15.45
N HIS A 524 -5.35 -3.49 15.77
CA HIS A 524 -3.88 -3.43 15.68
C HIS A 524 -3.38 -3.11 14.25
N ASP A 525 -4.17 -3.41 13.21
CA ASP A 525 -3.83 -3.10 11.83
C ASP A 525 -3.77 -1.60 11.51
N VAL A 526 -4.42 -0.75 12.33
CA VAL A 526 -4.41 0.72 12.18
C VAL A 526 -3.67 1.43 13.32
N LEU A 527 -3.83 0.93 14.54
CA LEU A 527 -3.18 1.46 15.75
C LEU A 527 -1.78 0.89 15.99
N GLY A 528 -1.41 -0.25 15.42
CA GLY A 528 -0.20 -0.98 15.82
C GLY A 528 -0.32 -1.61 17.21
N TYR A 529 0.83 -1.94 17.82
CA TYR A 529 0.89 -2.61 19.12
C TYR A 529 0.77 -1.61 20.28
N ILE A 530 -0.32 -1.70 21.04
CA ILE A 530 -0.48 -1.00 22.31
C ILE A 530 -0.35 -2.06 23.41
N PRO A 531 0.53 -1.91 24.41
CA PRO A 531 0.64 -2.83 25.54
C PRO A 531 -0.55 -2.60 26.49
N PHE A 532 -1.69 -3.23 26.21
CA PHE A 532 -2.91 -3.05 26.99
C PHE A 532 -2.75 -3.63 28.40
N GLU A 533 -1.88 -4.63 28.56
CA GLU A 533 -1.51 -5.23 29.84
C GLU A 533 -0.99 -4.18 30.82
N CYS A 534 -0.28 -3.17 30.33
CA CYS A 534 0.31 -2.11 31.15
C CYS A 534 -0.68 -0.98 31.47
N LEU A 535 -1.85 -0.90 30.83
CA LEU A 535 -2.79 0.19 31.05
C LEU A 535 -3.43 0.10 32.44
N ILE A 536 -3.60 1.26 33.08
CA ILE A 536 -4.23 1.36 34.40
C ILE A 536 -5.60 2.00 34.24
N ILE A 537 -6.65 1.23 34.52
CA ILE A 537 -8.05 1.61 34.31
C ILE A 537 -8.82 1.35 35.61
N GLY A 538 -9.06 2.42 36.38
CA GLY A 538 -9.76 2.32 37.67
C GLY A 538 -8.80 2.27 38.86
N ASP A 539 -8.83 1.17 39.61
CA ASP A 539 -8.31 1.02 40.99
C ASP A 539 -6.78 0.83 41.08
N ASP A 540 -6.06 1.60 40.28
CA ASP A 540 -4.60 1.72 40.21
C ASP A 540 -3.77 0.46 39.87
N ARG A 541 -4.44 -0.59 39.39
CA ARG A 541 -3.84 -1.83 38.91
C ARG A 541 -3.75 -1.87 37.38
N GLU A 542 -2.72 -2.55 36.90
CA GLU A 542 -2.50 -2.88 35.50
C GLU A 542 -3.49 -3.95 35.00
N LEU A 543 -4.15 -3.72 33.85
CA LEU A 543 -5.12 -4.67 33.28
C LEU A 543 -4.58 -6.10 33.15
N GLY A 544 -3.31 -6.26 32.76
CA GLY A 544 -2.70 -7.56 32.53
C GLY A 544 -2.44 -8.38 33.81
N LEU A 545 -2.59 -7.77 34.99
CA LEU A 545 -2.54 -8.47 36.28
C LEU A 545 -3.91 -9.01 36.71
N ASP A 546 -4.99 -8.43 36.19
CA ASP A 546 -6.37 -8.74 36.59
C ASP A 546 -7.14 -9.51 35.50
N HIS A 547 -6.78 -9.34 34.23
CA HIS A 547 -7.45 -9.94 33.08
C HIS A 547 -6.45 -10.56 32.08
N PRO A 548 -6.71 -11.78 31.56
CA PRO A 548 -6.03 -12.26 30.37
C PRO A 548 -6.43 -11.41 29.15
N ILE A 549 -5.43 -10.96 28.39
CA ILE A 549 -5.61 -10.13 27.20
C ILE A 549 -5.32 -10.95 25.94
N VAL A 550 -6.19 -10.86 24.93
CA VAL A 550 -6.11 -11.63 23.68
C VAL A 550 -6.23 -10.71 22.47
N TYR A 551 -5.12 -10.50 21.76
CA TYR A 551 -5.11 -9.76 20.51
C TYR A 551 -5.61 -10.61 19.33
N LEU A 552 -6.59 -10.09 18.61
CA LEU A 552 -7.07 -10.60 17.34
C LEU A 552 -6.57 -9.70 16.19
N PRO A 553 -6.08 -10.25 15.07
CA PRO A 553 -5.75 -9.46 13.88
C PRO A 553 -6.97 -8.72 13.33
N SER A 554 -8.14 -9.38 13.36
CA SER A 554 -9.45 -8.79 13.10
C SER A 554 -10.57 -9.70 13.60
N ILE A 555 -11.81 -9.19 13.71
CA ILE A 555 -12.99 -9.96 14.15
C ILE A 555 -13.26 -11.16 13.21
N PRO A 556 -13.30 -11.01 11.87
CA PRO A 556 -13.53 -12.16 10.99
C PRO A 556 -12.42 -13.21 11.06
N VAL A 557 -11.18 -12.80 11.32
CA VAL A 557 -10.06 -13.73 11.59
C VAL A 557 -10.26 -14.48 12.91
N GLY A 558 -10.67 -13.79 13.98
CA GLY A 558 -11.03 -14.43 15.25
C GLY A 558 -12.12 -15.50 15.07
N LEU A 559 -13.17 -15.19 14.29
CA LEU A 559 -14.24 -16.15 13.99
C LEU A 559 -13.72 -17.38 13.23
N ALA A 560 -12.89 -17.19 12.21
CA ALA A 560 -12.27 -18.31 11.51
C ALA A 560 -11.41 -19.21 12.41
N LEU A 561 -10.74 -18.64 13.42
CA LEU A 561 -9.96 -19.41 14.39
C LEU A 561 -10.86 -20.17 15.37
N ALA A 562 -11.96 -19.56 15.84
CA ALA A 562 -12.97 -20.25 16.65
C ALA A 562 -13.60 -21.44 15.90
N ASP A 563 -13.84 -21.31 14.61
CA ASP A 563 -14.41 -22.35 13.74
C ASP A 563 -13.45 -23.54 13.59
N ARG A 564 -12.17 -23.25 13.39
CA ARG A 564 -11.08 -24.25 13.35
C ARG A 564 -10.92 -24.96 14.69
N ARG A 565 -11.10 -24.27 15.81
CA ARG A 565 -11.09 -24.89 17.15
C ARG A 565 -12.28 -25.84 17.35
N ARG A 566 -13.49 -25.45 16.93
CA ARG A 566 -14.69 -26.31 17.03
C ARG A 566 -14.56 -27.57 16.18
N THR A 567 -14.08 -27.45 14.94
CA THR A 567 -13.94 -28.58 14.00
C THR A 567 -12.81 -29.56 14.33
N ARG A 568 -11.71 -29.09 14.94
CA ARG A 568 -10.60 -29.95 15.38
C ARG A 568 -10.84 -30.63 16.75
N GLY A 569 -11.94 -30.31 17.43
CA GLY A 569 -12.14 -30.62 18.84
C GLY A 569 -11.20 -29.81 19.75
N ALA A 570 -11.30 -29.99 21.06
CA ALA A 570 -10.30 -29.45 21.97
C ALA A 570 -8.96 -30.17 21.73
N PRO A 571 -7.91 -29.50 21.22
CA PRO A 571 -6.61 -30.14 21.14
C PRO A 571 -6.14 -30.45 22.56
N SER A 572 -5.56 -31.63 22.80
CA SER A 572 -4.73 -31.83 23.98
C SER A 572 -3.57 -30.84 23.86
N LEU A 573 -3.65 -29.71 24.56
CA LEU A 573 -2.72 -28.60 24.35
C LEU A 573 -1.32 -29.06 24.76
N GLN A 574 -0.47 -29.32 23.76
CA GLN A 574 0.94 -29.62 23.96
C GLN A 574 1.72 -28.31 24.08
N GLY A 575 1.41 -27.51 25.11
CA GLY A 575 1.98 -26.18 25.30
C GLY A 575 3.51 -26.21 25.29
N LEU A 576 4.16 -25.17 24.75
CA LEU A 576 5.56 -24.89 25.07
C LEU A 576 5.59 -23.63 25.90
N LEU A 577 6.06 -23.73 27.13
CA LEU A 577 6.44 -22.56 27.92
C LEU A 577 7.93 -22.30 27.72
N VAL A 578 8.26 -21.10 27.25
CA VAL A 578 9.65 -20.61 27.26
C VAL A 578 9.74 -19.44 28.22
N ALA A 579 10.49 -19.61 29.32
CA ALA A 579 10.61 -18.61 30.38
C ALA A 579 12.08 -18.32 30.68
N ALA A 580 12.40 -17.03 30.87
CA ALA A 580 13.76 -16.52 31.11
C ALA A 580 14.83 -17.13 30.17
N PRO A 581 14.86 -16.71 28.89
CA PRO A 581 16.02 -17.00 28.04
C PRO A 581 17.28 -16.47 28.73
N THR A 582 18.35 -17.27 28.77
CA THR A 582 19.64 -16.82 29.30
C THR A 582 20.15 -15.66 28.43
N LEU A 583 19.98 -14.44 28.93
CA LEU A 583 20.50 -13.23 28.29
C LEU A 583 22.02 -13.28 28.30
N SER A 584 22.67 -12.63 27.33
CA SER A 584 24.12 -12.49 27.39
C SER A 584 24.50 -11.74 28.67
N ARG A 585 25.65 -12.09 29.25
CA ARG A 585 26.15 -11.44 30.47
C ARG A 585 26.20 -9.92 30.33
N GLU A 586 26.56 -9.42 29.15
CA GLU A 586 26.59 -8.01 28.78
C GLU A 586 25.20 -7.35 28.82
N ILE A 587 24.14 -8.02 28.37
CA ILE A 587 22.76 -7.54 28.50
C ILE A 587 22.32 -7.58 29.97
N ALA A 588 22.58 -8.68 30.68
CA ALA A 588 22.18 -8.83 32.09
C ALA A 588 22.85 -7.77 32.99
N GLU A 589 24.15 -7.52 32.81
CA GLU A 589 24.92 -6.48 33.53
C GLU A 589 24.49 -5.08 33.08
N GLY A 590 24.30 -4.84 31.78
CA GLY A 590 23.89 -3.54 31.23
C GLY A 590 22.51 -3.07 31.69
N TYR A 591 21.55 -4.00 31.80
CA TYR A 591 20.19 -3.73 32.29
C TYR A 591 20.01 -4.00 33.79
N ARG A 592 21.07 -4.42 34.50
CA ARG A 592 21.08 -4.80 35.94
C ARG A 592 19.97 -5.80 36.30
N LEU A 593 19.67 -6.73 35.40
CA LEU A 593 18.61 -7.69 35.59
C LEU A 593 19.00 -8.66 36.71
N ALA A 594 18.12 -8.83 37.69
CA ALA A 594 18.31 -9.83 38.73
C ALA A 594 18.42 -11.23 38.08
N PRO A 595 19.28 -12.14 38.60
CA PRO A 595 19.29 -13.52 38.15
C PRO A 595 17.90 -14.13 38.34
N PHE A 596 17.23 -14.45 37.23
CA PHE A 596 16.02 -15.25 37.28
C PHE A 596 16.45 -16.71 37.49
N ASP A 597 16.46 -17.15 38.74
CA ASP A 597 16.60 -18.55 39.11
C ASP A 597 15.19 -19.14 39.25
N PRO A 598 14.69 -19.92 38.27
CA PRO A 598 13.39 -20.55 38.37
C PRO A 598 13.52 -21.78 39.24
N ASP A 599 13.03 -21.68 40.48
CA ASP A 599 12.96 -22.82 41.39
C ASP A 599 12.36 -24.04 40.68
N ARG A 600 12.77 -25.26 41.05
CA ARG A 600 12.12 -26.53 40.65
C ARG A 600 10.63 -26.66 41.06
N ARG A 601 10.08 -25.59 41.64
CA ARG A 601 8.66 -25.38 41.92
C ARG A 601 7.92 -24.91 40.67
N TRP A 602 8.48 -23.95 39.92
CA TRP A 602 7.91 -23.44 38.67
C TRP A 602 7.75 -24.55 37.62
N ASP A 603 8.78 -25.37 37.39
CA ASP A 603 8.70 -26.54 36.49
C ASP A 603 7.54 -27.48 36.89
N ARG A 604 7.21 -27.63 38.19
CA ARG A 604 6.09 -28.46 38.65
C ARG A 604 4.72 -27.78 38.56
N GLU A 605 4.62 -26.50 38.95
CA GLU A 605 3.35 -25.76 38.89
C GLU A 605 2.89 -25.53 37.43
N LEU A 606 3.84 -25.36 36.49
CA LEU A 606 3.55 -25.11 35.07
C LEU A 606 3.31 -26.39 34.25
N THR A 607 3.96 -27.51 34.59
CA THR A 607 3.67 -28.82 33.99
C THR A 607 2.50 -29.56 34.66
N GLY A 608 2.08 -29.11 35.85
CA GLY A 608 0.98 -29.69 36.63
C GLY A 608 -0.43 -29.26 36.20
N LEU A 609 -0.56 -28.44 35.16
CA LEU A 609 -1.85 -28.02 34.59
C LEU A 609 -2.56 -29.23 33.94
N GLU A 610 -3.46 -29.87 34.70
CA GLU A 610 -4.18 -31.08 34.27
C GLU A 610 -4.80 -30.94 32.87
N GLY A 611 -4.68 -31.99 32.05
CA GLY A 611 -5.12 -31.99 30.65
C GLY A 611 -4.15 -31.33 29.66
N THR A 612 -3.11 -30.65 30.13
CA THR A 612 -2.16 -29.89 29.30
C THR A 612 -0.79 -30.56 29.28
N ARG A 613 -0.29 -30.98 28.12
CA ARG A 613 1.09 -31.48 27.97
C ARG A 613 2.04 -30.30 27.78
N VAL A 614 2.29 -29.53 28.84
CA VAL A 614 3.23 -28.41 28.77
C VAL A 614 4.67 -28.92 28.78
N GLU A 615 5.40 -28.70 27.68
CA GLU A 615 6.85 -28.76 27.66
C GLU A 615 7.38 -27.43 28.21
N ALA A 616 8.17 -27.47 29.29
CA ALA A 616 8.79 -26.29 29.87
C ALA A 616 10.28 -26.21 29.47
N ARG A 617 10.66 -25.07 28.88
CA ARG A 617 12.04 -24.70 28.54
C ARG A 617 12.37 -23.44 29.32
N ILE A 618 13.18 -23.58 30.36
CA ILE A 618 13.49 -22.49 31.29
C ILE A 618 15.00 -22.32 31.45
N GLY A 619 15.49 -21.08 31.53
CA GLY A 619 16.91 -20.75 31.71
C GLY A 619 17.74 -21.12 30.49
N GLU A 620 18.82 -21.88 30.68
CA GLU A 620 19.69 -22.32 29.56
C GLU A 620 18.95 -23.19 28.52
N ARG A 621 17.81 -23.78 28.90
CA ARG A 621 16.94 -24.54 27.97
C ARG A 621 16.08 -23.62 27.08
N ALA A 622 15.91 -22.35 27.46
CA ALA A 622 15.07 -21.34 26.81
C ALA A 622 15.83 -20.58 25.69
N THR A 623 16.42 -21.31 24.74
CA THR A 623 17.16 -20.67 23.63
C THR A 623 16.23 -20.21 22.50
N LEU A 624 16.63 -19.19 21.74
CA LEU A 624 15.96 -18.79 20.49
C LEU A 624 15.82 -19.98 19.51
N LEU A 625 16.79 -20.89 19.52
CA LEU A 625 16.82 -22.07 18.67
C LEU A 625 15.81 -23.14 19.12
N ALA A 626 15.53 -23.26 20.42
CA ALA A 626 14.43 -24.07 20.95
C ALA A 626 13.06 -23.46 20.58
N LEU A 627 12.95 -22.13 20.60
CA LEU A 627 11.74 -21.38 20.23
C LEU A 627 11.42 -21.53 18.72
N ASP A 628 12.44 -21.45 17.86
CA ASP A 628 12.35 -21.69 16.41
C ASP A 628 12.10 -23.17 16.07
N ALA A 629 12.74 -24.12 16.77
CA ALA A 629 12.45 -25.54 16.59
C ALA A 629 10.97 -25.86 16.87
N ALA A 630 10.42 -25.32 17.96
CA ALA A 630 9.03 -25.57 18.34
C ALA A 630 8.00 -24.83 17.49
N SER A 631 8.32 -23.64 16.96
CA SER A 631 7.43 -22.93 16.04
C SER A 631 7.24 -23.72 14.74
N ARG A 632 8.31 -24.35 14.22
CA ARG A 632 8.28 -25.20 13.01
C ARG A 632 7.42 -26.45 13.17
N TYR A 633 7.34 -27.03 14.38
CA TYR A 633 6.57 -28.24 14.66
C TYR A 633 5.04 -28.07 14.72
N ARG A 634 4.51 -26.83 14.55
CA ARG A 634 3.08 -26.52 14.72
C ARG A 634 2.37 -25.88 13.51
N TRP A 635 3.10 -25.56 12.44
CA TRP A 635 2.54 -24.99 11.20
C TRP A 635 2.36 -26.02 10.06
N LEU A 636 2.81 -27.26 10.29
CA LEU A 636 2.42 -28.46 9.55
C LEU A 636 1.29 -29.17 10.30
#